data_AF-A0A2T6FER8-F1
#
_entry.id   AF-A0A2T6FER8-F1
#
_cell.length_a   1.000
_cell.length_b   1.000
_cell.length_c   1.000
_cell.angle_alpha   90.00
_cell.angle_beta   90.00
_cell.angle_gamma   90.00
#
_symmetry.space_group_name_H-M   'P 1'
#
loop_
_entity.id
_entity.type
_entity.pdbx_description
1 polymer ?
#
loop_
_entity_poly.entity_id
_entity_poly.type
_entity_poly.pdbx_seq_one_letter_code
_entity_poly.pdbx_strand_id
1 'polypeptide(L)'
;MRQPGTVVRFPNQASANALTTVLNIEDRVEFNGGETGLLGIAFHPQFATNRYVYFYYMGLTAGDDLESRIVRYQFASNGTIDKNSELILLRFNQPYSNHNGGQLAFGKDGFLYIASGDGGSGGDPQQNGQNKNNLLGKILRIDVNNPANGKNYGIPADNPFASSGGSPEIWAYGLRNPWRFSFDSETGDLWAGDVGQGAWEEINIVTNGGNYGWGDMEGDTCYSGRPNCSTANKIKPVLSISHNTGVCSVIGGFVYRGQQYPAAYGKYFFTDYCLNTMQSITRNSNSSVSVNTHGNVPVDIVSFAQDNQGELYAIGQSGAGSQIVKLQATGGEQTPGTMASLLSATGCADTNNPKLPVAAMIPYQVENQLWSDGADKERYLAVPDNQKIGLATNGDFLFPVGSVLMKHFKLGDKFIETRLFARGVLGWQGFSYEWRDDQTDANLLADSKEKTIDGVQWQYPSPGQCLICHTEVANFSLGLETTQLNSVMRYPVSGATANQLDTLAHIQLFSSPLTSQQKTEKLFSLTDTNASVGQRARSYLHSNCAGCHSPNGPTPTNLDLRFVTALPATNACNSQPLVGDLGIANARLIVPGEPARSIVLERMKRRDSDQMPPLATHIVDAAAVQVVSDWIAGLTSCD
;
A
#
# COMPACT_ATOMS: atom_id res chain seq x y z
N MET A 1 19.79 5.67 -4.62
CA MET A 1 20.43 6.80 -5.33
C MET A 1 19.55 8.02 -5.16
N ARG A 2 20.10 9.23 -5.27
CA ARG A 2 19.34 10.48 -5.33
C ARG A 2 19.56 11.13 -6.69
N GLN A 3 18.46 11.61 -7.27
CA GLN A 3 18.39 12.13 -8.64
C GLN A 3 19.50 13.14 -8.99
N PRO A 4 19.93 14.07 -8.10
CA PRO A 4 21.01 15.01 -8.43
C PRO A 4 22.36 14.37 -8.78
N GLY A 5 22.62 13.11 -8.40
CA GLY A 5 23.92 12.45 -8.66
C GLY A 5 24.61 11.92 -7.42
N THR A 6 23.89 11.76 -6.31
CA THR A 6 24.44 11.23 -5.06
C THR A 6 24.02 9.77 -4.84
N VAL A 7 24.98 8.91 -4.52
CA VAL A 7 24.76 7.50 -4.12
C VAL A 7 25.06 7.38 -2.64
N VAL A 8 24.15 6.74 -1.90
CA VAL A 8 24.26 6.51 -0.46
C VAL A 8 24.21 5.03 -0.14
N ARG A 9 24.82 4.64 0.97
CA ARG A 9 24.65 3.33 1.62
C ARG A 9 24.03 3.50 3.00
N PHE A 10 23.38 2.45 3.47
CA PHE A 10 22.83 2.35 4.82
C PHE A 10 22.97 0.91 5.34
N PRO A 11 23.03 0.68 6.66
CA PRO A 11 22.97 -0.66 7.22
C PRO A 11 21.63 -1.33 6.89
N ASN A 12 21.62 -2.57 6.41
CA ASN A 12 20.38 -3.31 6.13
C ASN A 12 19.74 -3.84 7.42
N GLN A 13 19.17 -2.95 8.22
CA GLN A 13 18.45 -3.27 9.45
C GLN A 13 17.36 -2.23 9.72
N ALA A 14 16.27 -2.62 10.36
CA ALA A 14 15.11 -1.74 10.59
C ALA A 14 15.43 -0.48 11.41
N SER A 15 16.46 -0.52 12.26
CA SER A 15 16.89 0.62 13.09
C SER A 15 17.81 1.61 12.37
N ALA A 16 18.10 1.41 11.08
CA ALA A 16 18.99 2.29 10.33
C ALA A 16 18.38 3.69 10.16
N ASN A 17 19.04 4.70 10.73
CA ASN A 17 18.61 6.09 10.69
C ASN A 17 19.66 7.06 10.09
N ALA A 18 20.72 6.51 9.50
CA ALA A 18 21.82 7.27 8.92
C ALA A 18 22.17 6.76 7.52
N LEU A 19 22.42 7.71 6.61
CA LEU A 19 22.89 7.47 5.26
C LEU A 19 24.36 7.89 5.16
N THR A 20 25.19 7.08 4.50
CA THR A 20 26.58 7.43 4.17
C THR A 20 26.70 7.64 2.68
N THR A 21 27.12 8.82 2.24
CA THR A 21 27.43 9.07 0.82
C THR A 21 28.64 8.24 0.39
N VAL A 22 28.48 7.50 -0.71
CA VAL A 22 29.54 6.66 -1.31
C VAL A 22 29.99 7.16 -2.68
N LEU A 23 29.21 8.02 -3.34
CA LEU A 23 29.55 8.72 -4.57
C LEU A 23 28.77 10.04 -4.64
N ASN A 24 29.43 11.09 -5.13
CA ASN A 24 28.76 12.32 -5.58
C ASN A 24 29.34 12.71 -6.96
N ILE A 25 28.47 12.73 -7.96
CA ILE A 25 28.76 13.13 -9.35
C ILE A 25 27.79 14.23 -9.83
N GLU A 26 27.26 15.04 -8.90
CA GLU A 26 26.35 16.16 -9.22
C GLU A 26 26.95 17.16 -10.23
N ASP A 27 28.28 17.24 -10.32
CA ASP A 27 29.01 18.05 -11.31
C ASP A 27 29.00 17.48 -12.73
N ARG A 28 28.44 16.29 -12.95
CA ARG A 28 28.36 15.61 -14.26
C ARG A 28 26.94 15.30 -14.70
N VAL A 29 25.99 15.40 -13.78
CA VAL A 29 24.59 15.00 -13.96
C VAL A 29 23.75 16.23 -14.28
N GLU A 30 22.98 16.17 -15.36
CA GLU A 30 21.91 17.10 -15.65
C GLU A 30 20.64 16.62 -14.96
N PHE A 31 20.07 17.46 -14.08
CA PHE A 31 18.90 17.12 -13.26
C PHE A 31 17.87 18.27 -13.16
N ASN A 32 18.00 19.33 -13.97
CA ASN A 32 17.15 20.52 -13.85
C ASN A 32 15.79 20.42 -14.57
N GLY A 33 15.42 19.28 -15.15
CA GLY A 33 14.18 19.19 -15.93
C GLY A 33 13.59 17.79 -16.05
N GLY A 34 12.25 17.70 -16.01
CA GLY A 34 11.52 16.47 -16.29
C GLY A 34 11.99 15.26 -15.48
N GLU A 35 12.40 14.21 -16.19
CA GLU A 35 12.84 12.92 -15.65
C GLU A 35 14.37 12.80 -15.57
N THR A 36 15.12 13.90 -15.78
CA THR A 36 16.59 13.84 -15.86
C THR A 36 17.24 13.56 -14.51
N GLY A 37 18.48 13.06 -14.51
CA GLY A 37 19.27 12.85 -13.30
C GLY A 37 20.09 11.55 -13.33
N LEU A 38 20.43 11.05 -12.14
CA LEU A 38 20.99 9.72 -11.93
C LEU A 38 19.86 8.68 -11.79
N LEU A 39 19.70 7.81 -12.78
CA LEU A 39 18.47 7.03 -12.99
C LEU A 39 18.62 5.52 -12.69
N GLY A 40 19.80 4.97 -12.94
CA GLY A 40 20.07 3.53 -12.88
C GLY A 40 21.36 3.17 -12.17
N ILE A 41 21.35 2.02 -11.51
CA ILE A 41 22.54 1.37 -10.93
C ILE A 41 22.46 -0.13 -11.17
N ALA A 42 23.59 -0.73 -11.52
CA ALA A 42 23.74 -2.18 -11.51
C ALA A 42 25.15 -2.56 -11.00
N PHE A 43 25.24 -3.62 -10.21
CA PHE A 43 26.53 -4.21 -9.84
C PHE A 43 26.89 -5.30 -10.84
N HIS A 44 28.17 -5.42 -11.17
CA HIS A 44 28.62 -6.53 -12.02
C HIS A 44 28.27 -7.88 -11.37
N PRO A 45 27.92 -8.94 -12.12
CA PRO A 45 27.70 -10.28 -11.55
C PRO A 45 28.93 -10.82 -10.80
N GLN A 46 30.13 -10.39 -11.19
CA GLN A 46 31.41 -10.69 -10.52
C GLN A 46 31.87 -9.55 -9.59
N PHE A 47 30.97 -8.74 -9.04
CA PHE A 47 31.31 -7.61 -8.18
C PHE A 47 32.22 -8.01 -7.01
N ALA A 48 32.08 -9.23 -6.47
CA ALA A 48 32.93 -9.74 -5.40
C ALA A 48 34.44 -9.73 -5.76
N THR A 49 34.78 -9.88 -7.05
CA THR A 49 36.18 -9.93 -7.52
C THR A 49 36.60 -8.65 -8.23
N ASN A 50 35.81 -8.17 -9.19
CA ASN A 50 36.19 -7.02 -10.02
C ASN A 50 35.79 -5.66 -9.43
N ARG A 51 34.86 -5.67 -8.46
CA ARG A 51 34.37 -4.47 -7.77
C ARG A 51 33.82 -3.40 -8.74
N TYR A 52 33.23 -3.79 -9.87
CA TYR A 52 32.63 -2.87 -10.84
C TYR A 52 31.15 -2.58 -10.57
N VAL A 53 30.80 -1.30 -10.64
CA VAL A 53 29.43 -0.79 -10.54
C VAL A 53 29.14 0.10 -11.76
N TYR A 54 27.90 0.04 -12.25
CA TYR A 54 27.46 0.73 -13.46
C TYR A 54 26.36 1.72 -13.11
N PHE A 55 26.35 2.86 -13.79
CA PHE A 55 25.31 3.88 -13.63
C PHE A 55 24.76 4.30 -14.98
N TYR A 56 23.47 4.65 -14.97
CA TYR A 56 22.82 5.41 -16.03
C TYR A 56 22.54 6.80 -15.47
N TYR A 57 23.07 7.83 -16.10
CA TYR A 57 22.70 9.21 -15.79
C TYR A 57 22.55 10.07 -17.03
N MET A 58 21.80 11.16 -16.88
CA MET A 58 21.66 12.21 -17.89
C MET A 58 22.79 13.23 -17.75
N GLY A 59 23.47 13.54 -18.84
CA GLY A 59 24.52 14.55 -18.88
C GLY A 59 24.36 15.47 -20.10
N LEU A 60 25.32 16.36 -20.29
CA LEU A 60 25.36 17.28 -21.42
C LEU A 60 26.58 16.99 -22.30
N THR A 61 26.38 17.02 -23.62
CA THR A 61 27.49 17.02 -24.59
C THR A 61 28.30 18.31 -24.47
N ALA A 62 29.42 18.41 -25.19
CA ALA A 62 30.20 19.66 -25.26
C ALA A 62 29.43 20.83 -25.91
N GLY A 63 28.33 20.55 -26.62
CA GLY A 63 27.44 21.56 -27.20
C GLY A 63 26.19 21.81 -26.37
N ASP A 64 26.17 21.37 -25.10
CA ASP A 64 25.05 21.49 -24.17
C ASP A 64 23.76 20.74 -24.57
N ASP A 65 23.85 19.80 -25.53
CA ASP A 65 22.75 18.88 -25.83
C ASP A 65 22.63 17.79 -24.76
N LEU A 66 21.40 17.44 -24.40
CA LEU A 66 21.11 16.37 -23.44
C LEU A 66 21.52 14.99 -24.00
N GLU A 67 22.20 14.18 -23.19
CA GLU A 67 22.57 12.81 -23.56
C GLU A 67 22.43 11.83 -22.40
N SER A 68 22.07 10.59 -22.73
CA SER A 68 22.12 9.45 -21.81
C SER A 68 23.54 8.90 -21.75
N ARG A 69 24.02 8.59 -20.55
CA ARG A 69 25.35 8.01 -20.32
C ARG A 69 25.25 6.75 -19.48
N ILE A 70 25.75 5.66 -20.03
CA ILE A 70 25.95 4.40 -19.33
C ILE A 70 27.44 4.27 -19.06
N VAL A 71 27.78 4.24 -17.78
CA VAL A 71 29.16 4.31 -17.32
C VAL A 71 29.47 3.20 -16.33
N ARG A 72 30.76 2.85 -16.21
CA ARG A 72 31.31 1.97 -15.18
C ARG A 72 32.19 2.78 -14.24
N TYR A 73 32.15 2.46 -12.96
CA TYR A 73 33.12 2.91 -11.95
C TYR A 73 33.72 1.73 -11.20
N GLN A 74 34.86 1.99 -10.56
CA GLN A 74 35.53 1.13 -9.60
C GLN A 74 35.02 1.41 -8.18
N PHE A 75 34.56 0.36 -7.52
CA PHE A 75 34.21 0.40 -6.10
C PHE A 75 35.46 0.09 -5.26
N ALA A 76 35.83 1.01 -4.38
CA ALA A 76 37.04 0.94 -3.56
C ALA A 76 36.86 0.06 -2.31
N SER A 77 37.97 -0.38 -1.73
CA SER A 77 38.00 -1.23 -0.53
C SER A 77 37.47 -0.55 0.74
N ASN A 78 37.55 0.79 0.80
CA ASN A 78 37.02 1.61 1.89
C ASN A 78 35.48 1.74 1.88
N GLY A 79 34.81 1.13 0.89
CA GLY A 79 33.35 1.19 0.78
C GLY A 79 32.80 2.43 0.08
N THR A 80 33.63 3.18 -0.64
CA THR A 80 33.24 4.29 -1.53
C THR A 80 33.44 3.92 -3.00
N ILE A 81 32.90 4.73 -3.91
CA ILE A 81 33.12 4.59 -5.36
C ILE A 81 34.11 5.67 -5.79
N ASP A 82 35.16 5.29 -6.51
CA ASP A 82 36.16 6.24 -6.99
C ASP A 82 35.59 7.06 -8.16
N LYS A 83 35.24 8.32 -7.90
CA LYS A 83 34.71 9.27 -8.89
C LYS A 83 35.61 9.45 -10.13
N ASN A 84 36.91 9.23 -10.01
CA ASN A 84 37.87 9.41 -11.10
C ASN A 84 38.00 8.15 -11.98
N SER A 85 37.42 7.03 -11.56
CA SER A 85 37.47 5.76 -12.29
C SER A 85 36.37 5.61 -13.36
N GLU A 86 35.68 6.70 -13.69
CA GLU A 86 34.59 6.69 -14.68
C GLU A 86 35.09 6.19 -16.04
N LEU A 87 34.42 5.18 -16.57
CA LEU A 87 34.56 4.73 -17.94
C LEU A 87 33.20 4.79 -18.62
N ILE A 88 33.06 5.68 -19.61
CA ILE A 88 31.85 5.74 -20.44
C ILE A 88 31.82 4.51 -21.35
N LEU A 89 30.77 3.71 -21.24
CA LEU A 89 30.54 2.53 -22.08
C LEU A 89 29.75 2.93 -23.31
N LEU A 90 28.58 3.51 -23.09
CA LEU A 90 27.62 3.88 -24.13
C LEU A 90 27.05 5.26 -23.82
N ARG A 91 26.86 6.08 -24.86
CA ARG A 91 26.14 7.35 -24.78
C ARG A 91 25.37 7.62 -26.06
N PHE A 92 24.24 8.32 -25.94
CA PHE A 92 23.41 8.72 -27.06
C PHE A 92 22.55 9.93 -26.68
N ASN A 93 22.23 10.76 -27.68
CA ASN A 93 21.51 12.01 -27.46
C ASN A 93 20.05 11.74 -27.06
N GLN A 94 19.53 12.61 -26.19
CA GLN A 94 18.12 12.67 -25.81
C GLN A 94 17.51 13.96 -26.37
N PRO A 95 16.41 13.88 -27.13
CA PRO A 95 15.80 15.05 -27.74
C PRO A 95 14.95 15.87 -26.76
N TYR A 96 14.47 15.27 -25.67
CA TYR A 96 13.71 15.95 -24.62
C TYR A 96 14.13 15.47 -23.21
N SER A 97 13.72 16.21 -22.18
CA SER A 97 14.05 15.97 -20.77
C SER A 97 13.15 14.92 -20.08
N ASN A 98 12.26 14.26 -20.82
CA ASN A 98 11.38 13.21 -20.32
C ASN A 98 11.49 11.95 -21.19
N HIS A 99 10.94 10.84 -20.69
CA HIS A 99 11.08 9.49 -21.24
C HIS A 99 12.54 9.06 -21.41
N ASN A 100 13.34 9.26 -20.36
CA ASN A 100 14.75 8.91 -20.38
C ASN A 100 15.01 7.45 -20.01
N GLY A 101 13.99 6.70 -19.55
CA GLY A 101 14.15 5.33 -19.05
C GLY A 101 15.10 5.30 -17.85
N GLY A 102 16.15 4.47 -17.93
CA GLY A 102 17.27 4.55 -17.00
C GLY A 102 17.55 3.29 -16.19
N GLN A 103 16.67 2.29 -16.20
CA GLN A 103 16.93 1.03 -15.48
C GLN A 103 18.13 0.28 -16.09
N LEU A 104 18.97 -0.28 -15.22
CA LEU A 104 20.08 -1.17 -15.57
C LEU A 104 19.91 -2.50 -14.83
N ALA A 105 20.15 -3.61 -15.50
CA ALA A 105 20.27 -4.92 -14.84
C ALA A 105 21.13 -5.88 -15.67
N PHE A 106 21.78 -6.83 -15.00
CA PHE A 106 22.47 -7.92 -15.69
C PHE A 106 21.51 -9.10 -15.87
N GLY A 107 21.48 -9.65 -17.08
CA GLY A 107 20.80 -10.92 -17.34
C GLY A 107 21.60 -12.11 -16.81
N LYS A 108 20.97 -13.29 -16.77
CA LYS A 108 21.65 -14.56 -16.44
C LYS A 108 22.75 -14.94 -17.43
N ASP A 109 22.68 -14.37 -18.63
CA ASP A 109 23.68 -14.46 -19.69
C ASP A 109 24.95 -13.64 -19.40
N GLY A 110 24.94 -12.81 -18.35
CA GLY A 110 26.09 -11.98 -17.95
C GLY A 110 26.22 -10.67 -18.73
N PHE A 111 25.24 -10.32 -19.56
CA PHE A 111 25.22 -9.06 -20.32
C PHE A 111 24.46 -7.96 -19.58
N LEU A 112 24.82 -6.71 -19.86
CA LEU A 112 24.16 -5.54 -19.28
C LEU A 112 22.97 -5.13 -20.15
N TYR A 113 21.78 -5.13 -19.56
CA TYR A 113 20.55 -4.65 -20.16
C TYR A 113 20.25 -3.23 -19.71
N ILE A 114 19.75 -2.41 -20.63
CA ILE A 114 19.57 -0.97 -20.46
C ILE A 114 18.18 -0.59 -20.96
N ALA A 115 17.35 0.01 -20.11
CA ALA A 115 16.09 0.60 -20.52
C ALA A 115 16.28 2.03 -21.02
N SER A 116 15.79 2.30 -22.23
CA SER A 116 15.89 3.60 -22.89
C SER A 116 14.51 3.98 -23.42
N GLY A 117 13.94 5.08 -22.91
CA GLY A 117 12.67 5.59 -23.43
C GLY A 117 12.82 6.21 -24.82
N ASP A 118 11.69 6.53 -25.46
CA ASP A 118 11.60 7.10 -26.81
C ASP A 118 12.21 8.51 -26.92
N GLY A 119 12.63 9.07 -25.79
CA GLY A 119 13.29 10.34 -25.67
C GLY A 119 12.36 11.54 -25.55
N GLY A 120 11.06 11.30 -25.38
CA GLY A 120 10.14 12.27 -24.80
C GLY A 120 9.21 12.96 -25.78
N SER A 121 8.53 13.97 -25.25
CA SER A 121 7.33 14.60 -25.83
C SER A 121 6.16 13.62 -26.04
N GLY A 122 5.00 14.15 -26.42
CA GLY A 122 3.79 13.35 -26.63
C GLY A 122 3.73 12.73 -28.03
N GLY A 123 3.36 11.45 -28.11
CA GLY A 123 3.01 10.78 -29.35
C GLY A 123 4.19 10.38 -30.26
N ASP A 124 5.39 10.24 -29.69
CA ASP A 124 6.62 9.81 -30.38
C ASP A 124 6.90 10.60 -31.67
N PRO A 125 7.15 11.94 -31.58
CA PRO A 125 7.26 12.81 -32.76
C PRO A 125 8.44 12.44 -33.68
N GLN A 126 9.45 11.76 -33.14
CA GLN A 126 10.63 11.30 -33.88
C GLN A 126 10.50 9.85 -34.36
N GLN A 127 9.40 9.18 -34.03
CA GLN A 127 9.13 7.78 -34.36
C GLN A 127 10.22 6.85 -33.84
N ASN A 128 10.77 7.18 -32.67
CA ASN A 128 11.87 6.48 -32.05
C ASN A 128 11.46 5.07 -31.63
N GLY A 129 10.22 4.85 -31.18
CA GLY A 129 9.73 3.53 -30.78
C GLY A 129 9.97 2.48 -31.87
N GLN A 130 9.56 2.78 -33.12
CA GLN A 130 9.69 1.86 -34.26
C GLN A 130 11.02 1.99 -35.02
N ASN A 131 11.79 3.07 -34.84
CA ASN A 131 13.07 3.24 -35.52
C ASN A 131 14.13 2.27 -34.95
N LYS A 132 14.63 1.37 -35.81
CA LYS A 132 15.64 0.36 -35.44
C LYS A 132 17.07 0.87 -35.52
N ASN A 133 17.30 2.09 -36.01
CA ASN A 133 18.64 2.64 -36.24
C ASN A 133 19.08 3.64 -35.16
N ASN A 134 18.32 3.73 -34.06
CA ASN A 134 18.67 4.50 -32.88
C ASN A 134 18.40 3.71 -31.60
N LEU A 135 18.81 4.30 -30.48
CA LEU A 135 18.80 3.63 -29.17
C LEU A 135 17.63 4.06 -28.28
N LEU A 136 16.65 4.77 -28.81
CA LEU A 136 15.52 5.35 -28.06
C LEU A 136 14.26 4.48 -28.21
N GLY A 137 13.53 4.24 -27.13
CA GLY A 137 12.32 3.39 -27.11
C GLY A 137 12.65 1.90 -27.18
N LYS A 138 13.67 1.47 -26.43
CA LYS A 138 14.34 0.18 -26.52
C LYS A 138 14.64 -0.43 -25.15
N ILE A 139 14.75 -1.76 -25.13
CA ILE A 139 15.70 -2.43 -24.23
C ILE A 139 16.96 -2.71 -25.05
N LEU A 140 18.12 -2.25 -24.56
CA LEU A 140 19.43 -2.53 -25.15
C LEU A 140 20.13 -3.64 -24.36
N ARG A 141 21.08 -4.33 -24.99
CA ARG A 141 21.89 -5.40 -24.38
C ARG A 141 23.31 -5.36 -24.92
N ILE A 142 24.29 -5.17 -24.03
CA ILE A 142 25.72 -5.04 -24.38
C ILE A 142 26.61 -5.96 -23.56
N ASP A 143 27.76 -6.34 -24.13
CA ASP A 143 28.79 -7.14 -23.45
C ASP A 143 29.87 -6.23 -22.84
N VAL A 144 29.80 -6.04 -21.53
CA VAL A 144 30.77 -5.20 -20.81
C VAL A 144 32.08 -5.92 -20.47
N ASN A 145 32.15 -7.24 -20.71
CA ASN A 145 33.31 -8.07 -20.40
C ASN A 145 34.25 -8.23 -21.60
N ASN A 146 33.73 -8.10 -22.82
CA ASN A 146 34.51 -8.24 -24.05
C ASN A 146 34.42 -6.97 -24.93
N PRO A 147 35.07 -5.86 -24.54
CA PRO A 147 35.19 -4.67 -25.38
C PRO A 147 35.72 -5.01 -26.78
N ALA A 148 35.08 -4.47 -27.82
CA ALA A 148 35.44 -4.77 -29.21
C ALA A 148 35.22 -3.55 -30.12
N ASN A 149 35.82 -3.57 -31.31
CA ASN A 149 35.59 -2.58 -32.38
C ASN A 149 35.78 -1.11 -31.93
N GLY A 150 36.75 -0.86 -31.05
CA GLY A 150 37.03 0.49 -30.52
C GLY A 150 36.01 1.01 -29.50
N LYS A 151 35.04 0.19 -29.09
CA LYS A 151 34.07 0.49 -28.04
C LYS A 151 34.53 -0.11 -26.71
N ASN A 152 34.11 0.49 -25.60
CA ASN A 152 34.36 -0.03 -24.25
C ASN A 152 33.43 -1.19 -23.85
N TYR A 153 32.70 -1.75 -24.84
CA TYR A 153 31.80 -2.88 -24.72
C TYR A 153 31.79 -3.64 -26.06
N GLY A 154 31.34 -4.89 -26.04
CA GLY A 154 31.07 -5.73 -27.20
C GLY A 154 29.58 -5.88 -27.46
N ILE A 155 29.24 -6.52 -28.56
CA ILE A 155 27.86 -6.83 -28.95
C ILE A 155 27.65 -8.34 -28.82
N PRO A 156 26.65 -8.80 -28.03
CA PRO A 156 26.25 -10.20 -28.02
C PRO A 156 25.84 -10.67 -29.43
N ALA A 157 26.40 -11.78 -29.88
CA ALA A 157 26.20 -12.26 -31.26
C ALA A 157 24.75 -12.66 -31.57
N ASP A 158 23.97 -12.99 -30.54
CA ASP A 158 22.56 -13.35 -30.59
C ASP A 158 21.61 -12.14 -30.44
N ASN A 159 22.14 -10.90 -30.39
CA ASN A 159 21.29 -9.73 -30.53
C ASN A 159 20.63 -9.71 -31.92
N PRO A 160 19.38 -9.27 -32.03
CA PRO A 160 18.55 -9.39 -33.22
C PRO A 160 19.10 -8.61 -34.42
N PHE A 161 19.90 -7.56 -34.16
CA PHE A 161 20.53 -6.73 -35.19
C PHE A 161 22.06 -6.74 -35.13
N ALA A 162 22.66 -7.75 -34.48
CA ALA A 162 24.12 -7.83 -34.31
C ALA A 162 24.88 -7.78 -35.65
N SER A 163 24.32 -8.37 -36.70
CA SER A 163 24.94 -8.45 -38.02
C SER A 163 24.49 -7.35 -39.00
N SER A 164 23.20 -6.96 -38.98
CA SER A 164 22.63 -5.94 -39.87
C SER A 164 21.17 -5.62 -39.49
N GLY A 165 20.56 -4.62 -40.15
CA GLY A 165 19.11 -4.36 -40.06
C GLY A 165 18.65 -3.46 -38.91
N GLY A 166 19.59 -2.92 -38.14
CA GLY A 166 19.35 -2.00 -37.03
C GLY A 166 20.62 -1.75 -36.23
N SER A 167 20.51 -0.99 -35.14
CA SER A 167 21.58 -0.79 -34.17
C SER A 167 21.84 -2.12 -33.42
N PRO A 168 23.09 -2.60 -33.42
CA PRO A 168 23.43 -3.92 -32.87
C PRO A 168 23.22 -4.04 -31.35
N GLU A 169 23.10 -2.91 -30.64
CA GLU A 169 22.83 -2.86 -29.20
C GLU A 169 21.37 -3.21 -28.84
N ILE A 170 20.44 -3.10 -29.78
CA ILE A 170 19.01 -3.29 -29.51
C ILE A 170 18.72 -4.76 -29.21
N TRP A 171 18.10 -5.03 -28.07
CA TRP A 171 17.53 -6.32 -27.70
C TRP A 171 16.03 -6.40 -28.04
N ALA A 172 15.29 -5.33 -27.73
CA ALA A 172 13.87 -5.19 -28.02
C ALA A 172 13.52 -3.72 -28.31
N TYR A 173 12.41 -3.48 -29.01
CA TYR A 173 12.02 -2.14 -29.45
C TYR A 173 10.51 -1.92 -29.42
N GLY A 174 10.07 -0.69 -29.71
CA GLY A 174 8.67 -0.32 -29.66
C GLY A 174 8.16 -0.11 -28.24
N LEU A 175 9.00 0.41 -27.35
CA LEU A 175 8.63 0.79 -25.97
C LEU A 175 8.58 2.31 -25.85
N ARG A 176 7.78 2.83 -24.92
CA ARG A 176 7.62 4.28 -24.69
C ARG A 176 8.61 4.82 -23.68
N ASN A 177 8.43 4.44 -22.43
CA ASN A 177 9.28 4.80 -21.32
C ASN A 177 9.34 3.61 -20.35
N PRO A 178 10.14 2.57 -20.67
CA PRO A 178 10.31 1.41 -19.81
C PRO A 178 10.98 1.83 -18.49
N TRP A 179 10.18 2.16 -17.48
CA TRP A 179 10.59 2.86 -16.27
C TRP A 179 11.41 1.97 -15.33
N ARG A 180 10.83 0.81 -14.96
CA ARG A 180 11.57 -0.28 -14.30
C ARG A 180 11.36 -1.59 -15.00
N PHE A 181 12.43 -2.35 -15.04
CA PHE A 181 12.42 -3.75 -15.42
C PHE A 181 13.26 -4.58 -14.46
N SER A 182 12.95 -5.87 -14.39
CA SER A 182 13.70 -6.86 -13.64
C SER A 182 13.69 -8.20 -14.36
N PHE A 183 14.73 -9.00 -14.10
CA PHE A 183 14.73 -10.40 -14.49
C PHE A 183 14.13 -11.22 -13.35
N ASP A 184 13.23 -12.13 -13.69
CA ASP A 184 12.88 -13.22 -12.79
C ASP A 184 14.10 -14.15 -12.64
N SER A 185 14.64 -14.23 -11.42
CA SER A 185 15.84 -15.01 -11.12
C SER A 185 15.65 -16.51 -11.29
N GLU A 186 14.42 -17.01 -11.39
CA GLU A 186 14.14 -18.42 -11.65
C GLU A 186 13.93 -18.70 -13.14
N THR A 187 12.98 -18.02 -13.78
CA THR A 187 12.63 -18.28 -15.19
C THR A 187 13.56 -17.59 -16.20
N GLY A 188 14.18 -16.47 -15.82
CA GLY A 188 14.94 -15.61 -16.75
C GLY A 188 14.08 -14.64 -17.55
N ASP A 189 12.77 -14.60 -17.33
CA ASP A 189 11.87 -13.65 -17.99
C ASP A 189 12.21 -12.20 -17.60
N LEU A 190 12.26 -11.30 -18.59
CA LEU A 190 12.43 -9.87 -18.38
C LEU A 190 11.05 -9.21 -18.26
N TRP A 191 10.68 -8.77 -17.06
CA TRP A 191 9.45 -8.02 -16.82
C TRP A 191 9.71 -6.53 -16.84
N ALA A 192 8.88 -5.74 -17.53
CA ALA A 192 9.03 -4.29 -17.61
C ALA A 192 7.69 -3.58 -17.40
N GLY A 193 7.68 -2.51 -16.59
CA GLY A 193 6.62 -1.51 -16.62
C GLY A 193 6.95 -0.45 -17.67
N ASP A 194 6.07 -0.24 -18.63
CA ASP A 194 6.23 0.76 -19.70
C ASP A 194 5.15 1.84 -19.55
N VAL A 195 5.57 3.07 -19.29
CA VAL A 195 4.66 4.18 -18.97
C VAL A 195 3.97 4.68 -20.23
N GLY A 196 2.64 4.71 -20.19
CA GLY A 196 1.76 5.11 -21.27
C GLY A 196 1.73 6.60 -21.60
N GLN A 197 1.04 6.98 -22.68
CA GLN A 197 0.92 8.37 -23.10
C GLN A 197 -0.22 9.11 -22.40
N GLY A 198 -1.41 8.50 -22.37
CA GLY A 198 -2.60 9.12 -21.82
C GLY A 198 -3.84 8.23 -21.80
N ALA A 199 -3.76 7.00 -22.31
CA ALA A 199 -4.88 6.06 -22.31
C ALA A 199 -4.57 4.79 -21.52
N TRP A 200 -3.34 4.25 -21.63
CA TRP A 200 -3.01 2.92 -21.10
C TRP A 200 -1.62 2.84 -20.50
N GLU A 201 -1.53 2.31 -19.28
CA GLU A 201 -0.29 1.83 -18.69
C GLU A 201 -0.04 0.35 -19.03
N GLU A 202 1.23 -0.08 -19.11
CA GLU A 202 1.58 -1.43 -19.57
C GLU A 202 2.56 -2.18 -18.66
N ILE A 203 2.29 -3.47 -18.45
CA ILE A 203 3.29 -4.45 -18.00
C ILE A 203 3.61 -5.41 -19.14
N ASN A 204 4.88 -5.48 -19.50
CA ASN A 204 5.41 -6.26 -20.62
C ASN A 204 6.33 -7.40 -20.12
N ILE A 205 6.37 -8.51 -20.86
CA ILE A 205 7.44 -9.50 -20.75
C ILE A 205 8.27 -9.42 -22.02
N VAL A 206 9.49 -8.90 -21.87
CA VAL A 206 10.32 -8.48 -22.98
C VAL A 206 11.20 -9.61 -23.49
N THR A 207 10.93 -10.07 -24.70
CA THR A 207 11.70 -11.10 -25.40
C THR A 207 12.65 -10.53 -26.46
N ASN A 208 13.68 -11.30 -26.81
CA ASN A 208 14.64 -10.99 -27.88
C ASN A 208 13.93 -10.65 -29.20
N GLY A 209 14.28 -9.51 -29.80
CA GLY A 209 13.74 -9.03 -31.07
C GLY A 209 12.29 -8.56 -31.01
N GLY A 210 11.67 -8.55 -29.82
CA GLY A 210 10.27 -8.18 -29.64
C GLY A 210 9.99 -6.72 -30.02
N ASN A 211 8.82 -6.51 -30.65
CA ASN A 211 8.29 -5.19 -30.98
C ASN A 211 7.02 -4.92 -30.16
N TYR A 212 7.10 -4.03 -29.18
CA TYR A 212 6.01 -3.71 -28.26
C TYR A 212 5.06 -2.60 -28.77
N GLY A 213 5.29 -2.15 -30.01
CA GLY A 213 4.29 -1.39 -30.76
C GLY A 213 4.25 0.11 -30.50
N TRP A 214 4.90 0.65 -29.47
CA TRP A 214 4.91 2.10 -29.21
C TRP A 214 5.33 2.90 -30.45
N GLY A 215 4.65 4.04 -30.64
CA GLY A 215 4.64 4.84 -31.87
C GLY A 215 3.50 4.47 -32.83
N ASP A 216 3.03 3.21 -32.78
CA ASP A 216 1.83 2.75 -33.49
C ASP A 216 0.70 2.34 -32.52
N MET A 217 1.04 1.76 -31.36
CA MET A 217 0.12 1.25 -30.35
C MET A 217 0.28 1.95 -29.01
N GLU A 218 -0.80 1.95 -28.23
CA GLU A 218 -0.81 2.23 -26.79
C GLU A 218 -1.74 1.21 -26.13
N GLY A 219 -1.21 0.42 -25.20
CA GLY A 219 -1.83 -0.79 -24.70
C GLY A 219 -2.03 -1.83 -25.82
N ASP A 220 -3.19 -2.47 -25.81
CA ASP A 220 -3.56 -3.46 -26.83
C ASP A 220 -4.16 -2.86 -28.11
N THR A 221 -4.18 -1.54 -28.22
CA THR A 221 -4.96 -0.81 -29.21
C THR A 221 -4.12 0.16 -30.03
N CYS A 222 -4.66 0.59 -31.17
CA CYS A 222 -4.04 1.63 -31.96
C CYS A 222 -3.94 2.94 -31.19
N TYR A 223 -2.76 3.56 -31.23
CA TYR A 223 -2.58 4.89 -30.68
C TYR A 223 -3.37 5.88 -31.53
N SER A 224 -4.29 6.63 -30.89
CA SER A 224 -5.23 7.52 -31.57
C SER A 224 -4.55 8.65 -32.34
N GLY A 225 -3.34 9.03 -31.93
CA GLY A 225 -2.51 10.03 -32.61
C GLY A 225 -1.80 9.52 -33.86
N ARG A 226 -1.92 8.23 -34.22
CA ARG A 226 -1.18 7.62 -35.34
C ARG A 226 -2.07 7.32 -36.56
N PRO A 227 -1.89 8.04 -37.68
CA PRO A 227 -2.52 7.68 -38.95
C PRO A 227 -2.02 6.31 -39.44
N ASN A 228 -2.92 5.48 -39.96
CA ASN A 228 -2.60 4.15 -40.49
C ASN A 228 -1.91 3.21 -39.49
N CYS A 229 -2.23 3.35 -38.20
CA CYS A 229 -1.78 2.40 -37.19
C CYS A 229 -2.06 0.95 -37.58
N SER A 230 -1.13 0.05 -37.25
CA SER A 230 -1.34 -1.39 -37.34
C SER A 230 -0.80 -2.11 -36.10
N THR A 231 -1.68 -2.89 -35.46
CA THR A 231 -1.32 -3.80 -34.37
C THR A 231 -0.70 -5.12 -34.87
N ALA A 232 -0.60 -5.31 -36.19
CA ALA A 232 -0.06 -6.53 -36.77
C ALA A 232 1.45 -6.66 -36.47
N ASN A 233 1.86 -7.89 -36.16
CA ASN A 233 3.25 -8.27 -35.82
C ASN A 233 3.84 -7.48 -34.64
N LYS A 234 2.99 -7.04 -33.70
CA LYS A 234 3.37 -6.43 -32.43
C LYS A 234 3.06 -7.39 -31.29
N ILE A 235 3.89 -7.35 -30.26
CA ILE A 235 3.68 -8.10 -29.02
C ILE A 235 2.83 -7.22 -28.11
N LYS A 236 1.73 -7.79 -27.63
CA LYS A 236 0.84 -7.13 -26.69
C LYS A 236 1.39 -7.20 -25.27
N PRO A 237 1.15 -6.18 -24.44
CA PRO A 237 1.44 -6.26 -23.02
C PRO A 237 0.73 -7.42 -22.35
N VAL A 238 1.33 -7.91 -21.28
CA VAL A 238 0.74 -8.92 -20.41
C VAL A 238 -0.42 -8.34 -19.60
N LEU A 239 -0.35 -7.05 -19.30
CA LEU A 239 -1.42 -6.28 -18.67
C LEU A 239 -1.43 -4.86 -19.23
N SER A 240 -2.60 -4.39 -19.67
CA SER A 240 -2.88 -2.98 -19.93
C SER A 240 -3.88 -2.45 -18.91
N ILE A 241 -3.62 -1.26 -18.36
CA ILE A 241 -4.49 -0.63 -17.35
C ILE A 241 -4.93 0.73 -17.88
N SER A 242 -6.24 0.97 -17.95
CA SER A 242 -6.77 2.23 -18.47
C SER A 242 -6.53 3.38 -17.49
N HIS A 243 -6.09 4.53 -18.00
CA HIS A 243 -6.01 5.78 -17.22
C HIS A 243 -7.36 6.19 -16.61
N ASN A 244 -8.49 5.73 -17.17
CA ASN A 244 -9.82 5.94 -16.58
C ASN A 244 -10.00 5.29 -15.19
N THR A 245 -9.09 4.40 -14.79
CA THR A 245 -9.06 3.81 -13.44
C THR A 245 -8.36 4.70 -12.40
N GLY A 246 -7.74 5.80 -12.83
CA GLY A 246 -6.98 6.72 -11.98
C GLY A 246 -5.47 6.50 -11.99
N VAL A 247 -4.97 5.43 -12.63
CA VAL A 247 -3.53 5.23 -12.88
C VAL A 247 -3.00 6.25 -13.88
N CYS A 248 -1.71 6.57 -13.82
CA CYS A 248 -1.08 7.58 -14.68
C CYS A 248 0.38 7.31 -15.07
N SER A 249 1.07 6.43 -14.34
CA SER A 249 2.48 6.09 -14.53
C SER A 249 2.82 4.80 -13.77
N VAL A 250 2.86 3.68 -14.49
CA VAL A 250 3.25 2.39 -13.94
C VAL A 250 4.73 2.39 -13.59
N ILE A 251 5.05 1.94 -12.38
CA ILE A 251 6.45 1.89 -11.93
C ILE A 251 7.14 0.62 -12.41
N GLY A 252 6.40 -0.48 -12.58
CA GLY A 252 6.98 -1.83 -12.69
C GLY A 252 7.53 -2.33 -11.36
N GLY A 253 8.17 -3.50 -11.33
CA GLY A 253 8.69 -4.07 -10.09
C GLY A 253 9.40 -5.41 -10.26
N PHE A 254 9.15 -6.37 -9.37
CA PHE A 254 9.91 -7.63 -9.28
C PHE A 254 9.01 -8.85 -9.10
N VAL A 255 9.44 -9.98 -9.64
CA VAL A 255 8.94 -11.28 -9.22
C VAL A 255 9.49 -11.59 -7.83
N TYR A 256 8.62 -11.84 -6.88
CA TYR A 256 9.04 -12.20 -5.53
C TYR A 256 9.64 -13.62 -5.52
N ARG A 257 10.91 -13.71 -5.17
CA ARG A 257 11.68 -14.96 -5.03
C ARG A 257 12.31 -15.11 -3.65
N GLY A 258 11.84 -14.30 -2.70
CA GLY A 258 12.22 -14.42 -1.30
C GLY A 258 11.64 -15.67 -0.65
N GLN A 259 12.24 -16.09 0.45
CA GLN A 259 11.77 -17.24 1.22
C GLN A 259 10.88 -16.81 2.39
N GLN A 260 10.88 -15.51 2.73
CA GLN A 260 10.09 -14.98 3.83
C GLN A 260 8.60 -14.89 3.51
N TYR A 261 8.12 -15.05 2.28
CA TYR A 261 6.67 -15.01 1.99
C TYR A 261 6.29 -16.01 0.88
N PRO A 262 6.22 -17.32 1.17
CA PRO A 262 5.87 -18.37 0.21
C PRO A 262 4.65 -18.10 -0.67
N ALA A 263 3.58 -17.51 -0.15
CA ALA A 263 2.39 -17.19 -0.96
C ALA A 263 2.61 -16.02 -1.95
N ALA A 264 3.65 -15.22 -1.74
CA ALA A 264 4.08 -14.20 -2.69
C ALA A 264 5.00 -14.81 -3.77
N TYR A 265 5.56 -16.00 -3.53
CA TYR A 265 6.55 -16.62 -4.42
C TYR A 265 6.03 -16.77 -5.84
N GLY A 266 6.81 -16.28 -6.80
CA GLY A 266 6.49 -16.32 -8.22
C GLY A 266 5.48 -15.27 -8.70
N LYS A 267 4.98 -14.39 -7.83
CA LYS A 267 4.12 -13.27 -8.23
C LYS A 267 4.95 -12.05 -8.57
N TYR A 268 4.61 -11.36 -9.66
CA TYR A 268 5.23 -10.09 -10.05
C TYR A 268 4.50 -8.93 -9.37
N PHE A 269 5.17 -8.25 -8.43
CA PHE A 269 4.62 -7.10 -7.71
C PHE A 269 4.97 -5.79 -8.40
N PHE A 270 4.00 -4.91 -8.51
CA PHE A 270 4.12 -3.59 -9.13
C PHE A 270 3.11 -2.61 -8.54
N THR A 271 3.26 -1.33 -8.88
CA THR A 271 2.32 -0.26 -8.54
C THR A 271 2.32 0.79 -9.64
N ASP A 272 1.40 1.73 -9.52
CA ASP A 272 1.34 3.00 -10.24
C ASP A 272 1.70 4.17 -9.29
N TYR A 273 2.28 5.23 -9.84
CA TYR A 273 2.70 6.43 -9.10
C TYR A 273 1.51 7.24 -8.55
N CYS A 274 0.40 7.35 -9.28
CA CYS A 274 -0.74 8.19 -8.88
C CYS A 274 -1.61 7.55 -7.81
N LEU A 275 -1.85 6.24 -7.88
CA LEU A 275 -2.72 5.54 -6.92
C LEU A 275 -1.95 4.92 -5.75
N ASN A 276 -0.65 4.62 -5.92
CA ASN A 276 0.17 3.89 -4.94
C ASN A 276 -0.45 2.58 -4.45
N THR A 277 -1.32 1.96 -5.25
CA THR A 277 -1.93 0.67 -4.95
C THR A 277 -0.99 -0.47 -5.33
N MET A 278 -0.56 -1.25 -4.34
CA MET A 278 0.24 -2.44 -4.57
C MET A 278 -0.59 -3.52 -5.27
N GLN A 279 -0.09 -4.02 -6.39
CA GLN A 279 -0.72 -5.09 -7.15
C GLN A 279 0.27 -6.21 -7.45
N SER A 280 -0.26 -7.40 -7.77
CA SER A 280 0.58 -8.51 -8.22
C SER A 280 -0.03 -9.26 -9.39
N ILE A 281 0.80 -9.67 -10.34
CA ILE A 281 0.45 -10.56 -11.44
C ILE A 281 0.88 -12.00 -11.13
N THR A 282 -0.01 -12.96 -11.36
CA THR A 282 0.30 -14.39 -11.41
C THR A 282 0.06 -14.89 -12.84
N ARG A 283 1.02 -15.60 -13.43
CA ARG A 283 0.85 -16.25 -14.73
C ARG A 283 0.20 -17.62 -14.55
N ASN A 284 -0.88 -17.87 -15.27
CA ASN A 284 -1.56 -19.15 -15.31
C ASN A 284 -0.92 -20.06 -16.37
N SER A 285 -1.19 -21.37 -16.29
CA SER A 285 -0.62 -22.37 -17.22
C SER A 285 -1.00 -22.17 -18.70
N ASN A 286 -2.06 -21.41 -18.98
CA ASN A 286 -2.52 -21.07 -20.33
C ASN A 286 -1.98 -19.71 -20.81
N SER A 287 -0.97 -19.15 -20.15
CA SER A 287 -0.40 -17.83 -20.41
C SER A 287 -1.30 -16.62 -20.14
N SER A 288 -2.52 -16.82 -19.60
CA SER A 288 -3.30 -15.70 -19.05
C SER A 288 -2.70 -15.24 -17.73
N VAL A 289 -3.07 -14.03 -17.31
CA VAL A 289 -2.67 -13.49 -16.01
C VAL A 289 -3.86 -13.19 -15.11
N SER A 290 -3.67 -13.40 -13.81
CA SER A 290 -4.55 -12.87 -12.78
C SER A 290 -3.86 -11.72 -12.06
N VAL A 291 -4.58 -10.61 -11.88
CA VAL A 291 -4.12 -9.44 -11.12
C VAL A 291 -4.80 -9.44 -9.76
N ASN A 292 -4.02 -9.29 -8.70
CA ASN A 292 -4.51 -9.16 -7.33
C ASN A 292 -4.09 -7.81 -6.76
N THR A 293 -4.95 -7.20 -5.95
CA THR A 293 -4.71 -5.90 -5.31
C THR A 293 -4.46 -6.09 -3.81
N HIS A 294 -3.42 -5.45 -3.27
CA HIS A 294 -2.92 -5.64 -1.90
C HIS A 294 -3.03 -4.38 -1.02
N GLY A 295 -3.80 -3.38 -1.47
CA GLY A 295 -4.00 -2.11 -0.77
C GLY A 295 -2.97 -1.04 -1.14
N ASN A 296 -3.04 0.11 -0.48
CA ASN A 296 -2.19 1.26 -0.80
C ASN A 296 -0.93 1.28 0.07
N VAL A 297 0.18 1.72 -0.52
CA VAL A 297 1.45 1.90 0.20
C VAL A 297 1.57 3.36 0.65
N PRO A 298 2.06 3.65 1.87
CA PRO A 298 2.06 5.00 2.44
C PRO A 298 3.12 5.96 1.83
N VAL A 299 3.73 5.61 0.70
CA VAL A 299 4.79 6.39 0.05
C VAL A 299 4.54 6.47 -1.44
N ASP A 300 4.94 7.58 -2.06
CA ASP A 300 4.89 7.77 -3.52
C ASP A 300 5.97 6.92 -4.18
N ILE A 301 5.66 5.67 -4.51
CA ILE A 301 6.66 4.71 -4.98
C ILE A 301 7.16 5.14 -6.36
N VAL A 302 8.48 5.25 -6.50
CA VAL A 302 9.16 5.56 -7.77
C VAL A 302 10.11 4.44 -8.22
N SER A 303 10.38 3.47 -7.35
CA SER A 303 11.20 2.31 -7.67
C SER A 303 10.98 1.17 -6.68
N PHE A 304 11.40 -0.03 -7.08
CA PHE A 304 11.54 -1.19 -6.21
C PHE A 304 13.01 -1.64 -6.15
N ALA A 305 13.33 -2.41 -5.12
CA ALA A 305 14.59 -3.12 -5.02
C ALA A 305 14.38 -4.51 -4.43
N GLN A 306 15.35 -5.38 -4.64
CA GLN A 306 15.40 -6.73 -4.07
C GLN A 306 16.74 -6.91 -3.35
N ASP A 307 16.73 -7.51 -2.16
CA ASP A 307 17.96 -7.90 -1.48
C ASP A 307 18.49 -9.27 -1.95
N ASN A 308 19.65 -9.68 -1.44
CA ASN A 308 20.27 -10.96 -1.79
C ASN A 308 19.47 -12.19 -1.35
N GLN A 309 18.45 -12.01 -0.50
CA GLN A 309 17.56 -13.06 -0.03
C GLN A 309 16.28 -13.14 -0.88
N GLY A 310 16.09 -12.23 -1.84
CA GLY A 310 14.90 -12.17 -2.68
C GLY A 310 13.76 -11.34 -2.08
N GLU A 311 13.99 -10.69 -0.94
CA GLU A 311 12.99 -9.85 -0.27
C GLU A 311 12.90 -8.48 -0.93
N LEU A 312 11.68 -7.94 -0.99
CA LEU A 312 11.40 -6.73 -1.76
C LEU A 312 11.38 -5.48 -0.88
N TYR A 313 11.79 -4.38 -1.48
CA TYR A 313 11.77 -3.04 -0.93
C TYR A 313 11.12 -2.10 -1.95
N ALA A 314 10.42 -1.09 -1.47
CA ALA A 314 9.95 0.02 -2.29
C ALA A 314 10.67 1.31 -1.90
N ILE A 315 10.85 2.20 -2.87
CA ILE A 315 11.54 3.47 -2.73
C ILE A 315 10.57 4.58 -3.07
N GLY A 316 10.33 5.47 -2.12
CA GLY A 316 9.41 6.61 -2.25
C GLY A 316 10.13 7.92 -2.58
N GLN A 317 9.48 8.81 -3.34
CA GLN A 317 9.97 10.16 -3.61
C GLN A 317 9.71 11.12 -2.45
N SER A 318 8.55 10.99 -1.80
CA SER A 318 8.10 11.81 -0.67
C SER A 318 7.42 10.95 0.42
N GLY A 319 7.33 11.43 1.66
CA GLY A 319 6.70 10.72 2.78
C GLY A 319 7.35 10.97 4.15
N ALA A 320 6.55 10.89 5.22
CA ALA A 320 7.00 11.11 6.60
C ALA A 320 7.93 9.97 7.08
N GLY A 321 9.24 10.14 6.90
CA GLY A 321 10.25 9.42 7.69
C GLY A 321 10.87 8.15 7.08
N SER A 322 10.46 7.66 5.90
CA SER A 322 11.16 6.55 5.23
C SER A 322 11.04 6.62 3.70
N GLN A 323 12.12 7.02 3.01
CA GLN A 323 12.22 6.96 1.55
C GLN A 323 12.46 5.55 1.02
N ILE A 324 12.75 4.58 1.90
CA ILE A 324 12.97 3.17 1.54
C ILE A 324 12.20 2.34 2.58
N VAL A 325 11.26 1.52 2.10
CA VAL A 325 10.44 0.65 2.96
C VAL A 325 10.64 -0.80 2.54
N LYS A 326 10.82 -1.70 3.51
CA LYS A 326 10.82 -3.14 3.23
C LYS A 326 9.37 -3.59 3.06
N LEU A 327 9.06 -4.26 1.96
CA LEU A 327 7.74 -4.82 1.73
C LEU A 327 7.58 -6.06 2.61
N GLN A 328 6.45 -6.10 3.32
CA GLN A 328 6.08 -7.24 4.13
C GLN A 328 4.73 -7.74 3.62
N ALA A 329 4.68 -8.99 3.17
CA ALA A 329 3.42 -9.60 2.84
C ALA A 329 2.69 -9.91 4.17
N THR A 330 1.54 -9.29 4.35
CA THR A 330 0.58 -9.70 5.38
C THR A 330 -0.47 -10.56 4.68
N GLY A 331 -0.49 -11.87 4.94
CA GLY A 331 -1.49 -12.76 4.35
C GLY A 331 -1.01 -13.79 3.32
N GLY A 332 0.12 -14.46 3.55
CA GLY A 332 0.30 -15.78 2.97
C GLY A 332 1.56 -16.54 3.41
N GLU A 333 1.43 -17.86 3.43
CA GLU A 333 2.16 -18.86 4.23
C GLU A 333 3.57 -18.49 4.71
N GLN A 334 3.63 -17.76 5.82
CA GLN A 334 4.67 -17.96 6.83
C GLN A 334 3.99 -18.57 8.05
N THR A 335 4.20 -19.85 8.31
CA THR A 335 3.96 -20.44 9.63
C THR A 335 5.07 -19.93 10.56
N PRO A 336 4.83 -18.87 11.36
CA PRO A 336 3.82 -18.81 12.42
C PRO A 336 2.73 -17.74 12.20
N GLY A 337 1.45 -18.12 12.27
CA GLY A 337 0.30 -17.20 12.16
C GLY A 337 -0.85 -17.64 11.24
N THR A 338 -0.90 -18.89 10.75
CA THR A 338 -2.11 -19.40 10.08
C THR A 338 -3.18 -19.68 11.15
N MET A 339 -4.24 -18.89 11.17
CA MET A 339 -5.42 -19.24 11.95
C MET A 339 -6.10 -20.47 11.32
N ALA A 340 -6.72 -21.30 12.16
CA ALA A 340 -7.36 -22.52 11.71
C ALA A 340 -8.48 -22.22 10.70
N SER A 341 -8.68 -23.10 9.71
CA SER A 341 -9.73 -22.91 8.70
C SER A 341 -11.14 -22.96 9.27
N LEU A 342 -11.31 -23.56 10.45
CA LEU A 342 -12.55 -23.64 11.20
C LEU A 342 -12.43 -22.86 12.50
N LEU A 343 -13.48 -22.13 12.87
CA LEU A 343 -13.51 -21.36 14.11
C LEU A 343 -13.34 -22.26 15.35
N SER A 344 -14.01 -23.42 15.36
CA SER A 344 -13.89 -24.44 16.43
C SER A 344 -12.46 -24.95 16.67
N ALA A 345 -11.57 -24.82 15.68
CA ALA A 345 -10.17 -25.26 15.74
C ALA A 345 -9.18 -24.14 16.10
N THR A 346 -9.66 -22.91 16.32
CA THR A 346 -8.79 -21.75 16.62
C THR A 346 -8.28 -21.71 18.05
N GLY A 347 -8.90 -22.46 18.96
CA GLY A 347 -8.70 -22.32 20.41
C GLY A 347 -9.32 -21.04 21.00
N CYS A 348 -10.03 -20.23 20.19
CA CYS A 348 -10.75 -19.04 20.64
C CYS A 348 -12.22 -19.34 20.97
N ALA A 349 -12.81 -20.31 20.28
CA ALA A 349 -14.17 -20.79 20.48
C ALA A 349 -14.16 -22.24 20.96
N ASP A 350 -15.21 -22.65 21.67
CA ASP A 350 -15.38 -24.02 22.13
C ASP A 350 -15.45 -25.00 20.95
N THR A 351 -14.71 -26.09 21.05
CA THR A 351 -14.57 -27.06 19.95
C THR A 351 -15.87 -27.80 19.63
N ASN A 352 -16.74 -28.03 20.61
CA ASN A 352 -18.01 -28.74 20.43
C ASN A 352 -19.18 -27.80 20.16
N ASN A 353 -19.06 -26.53 20.56
CA ASN A 353 -20.04 -25.50 20.31
C ASN A 353 -19.37 -24.15 20.02
N PRO A 354 -18.93 -23.89 18.78
CA PRO A 354 -18.13 -22.69 18.44
C PRO A 354 -18.89 -21.36 18.57
N LYS A 355 -20.17 -21.39 18.98
CA LYS A 355 -20.93 -20.19 19.39
C LYS A 355 -20.53 -19.70 20.77
N LEU A 356 -19.86 -20.54 21.56
CA LEU A 356 -19.38 -20.20 22.89
C LEU A 356 -17.88 -19.92 22.82
N PRO A 357 -17.39 -18.91 23.55
CA PRO A 357 -15.96 -18.69 23.71
C PRO A 357 -15.33 -19.78 24.58
N VAL A 358 -14.02 -20.01 24.44
CA VAL A 358 -13.28 -20.80 25.44
C VAL A 358 -13.18 -20.07 26.78
N ALA A 359 -12.87 -20.77 27.87
CA ALA A 359 -12.80 -20.17 29.21
C ALA A 359 -11.75 -19.03 29.36
N ALA A 360 -10.71 -19.02 28.51
CA ALA A 360 -9.67 -17.98 28.53
C ALA A 360 -10.12 -16.63 27.94
N MET A 361 -11.26 -16.60 27.24
CA MET A 361 -11.80 -15.41 26.61
C MET A 361 -12.68 -14.62 27.58
N ILE A 362 -12.26 -13.40 27.90
CA ILE A 362 -12.93 -12.51 28.84
C ILE A 362 -13.97 -11.68 28.08
N PRO A 363 -15.26 -11.76 28.42
CA PRO A 363 -16.30 -10.96 27.77
C PRO A 363 -16.17 -9.49 28.14
N TYR A 364 -16.49 -8.60 27.19
CA TYR A 364 -16.60 -7.17 27.43
C TYR A 364 -17.71 -6.52 26.61
N GLN A 365 -18.14 -5.34 27.06
CA GLN A 365 -19.09 -4.48 26.38
C GLN A 365 -18.49 -3.08 26.19
N VAL A 366 -18.97 -2.39 25.16
CA VAL A 366 -18.58 -1.01 24.86
C VAL A 366 -19.83 -0.14 24.95
N GLU A 367 -19.70 1.05 25.54
CA GLU A 367 -20.80 2.02 25.70
C GLU A 367 -21.38 2.49 24.36
N ASN A 368 -20.53 2.72 23.37
CA ASN A 368 -20.95 3.16 22.04
C ASN A 368 -20.36 2.26 20.96
N GLN A 369 -21.22 1.57 20.23
CA GLN A 369 -20.77 0.53 19.31
C GLN A 369 -20.44 1.08 17.92
N LEU A 370 -19.42 0.51 17.28
CA LEU A 370 -19.23 0.65 15.83
C LEU A 370 -20.49 0.16 15.11
N TRP A 371 -21.03 0.96 14.19
CA TRP A 371 -22.16 0.61 13.34
C TRP A 371 -21.77 -0.51 12.37
N SER A 372 -22.65 -1.50 12.22
CA SER A 372 -22.42 -2.67 11.36
C SER A 372 -23.77 -3.16 10.85
N ASP A 373 -24.51 -2.29 10.16
CA ASP A 373 -25.78 -2.59 9.50
C ASP A 373 -26.82 -3.31 10.38
N GLY A 374 -26.91 -2.90 11.65
CA GLY A 374 -27.87 -3.45 12.61
C GLY A 374 -27.45 -4.78 13.27
N ALA A 375 -26.24 -5.27 13.03
CA ALA A 375 -25.76 -6.50 13.65
C ALA A 375 -25.49 -6.33 15.15
N ASP A 376 -26.01 -7.27 15.94
CA ASP A 376 -25.66 -7.46 17.34
C ASP A 376 -24.23 -8.01 17.46
N LYS A 377 -23.53 -7.62 18.53
CA LYS A 377 -22.12 -7.94 18.73
C LYS A 377 -21.82 -8.49 20.11
N GLU A 378 -21.32 -9.72 20.15
CA GLU A 378 -20.72 -10.33 21.35
C GLU A 378 -19.20 -10.19 21.24
N ARG A 379 -18.52 -9.75 22.31
CA ARG A 379 -17.10 -9.39 22.26
C ARG A 379 -16.31 -10.02 23.39
N TYR A 380 -15.12 -10.46 23.04
CA TYR A 380 -14.21 -11.12 23.96
C TYR A 380 -12.76 -10.68 23.70
N LEU A 381 -11.96 -10.71 24.76
CA LEU A 381 -10.51 -10.51 24.69
C LEU A 381 -9.79 -11.64 25.41
N ALA A 382 -8.64 -12.04 24.90
CA ALA A 382 -7.70 -12.94 25.56
C ALA A 382 -6.30 -12.33 25.55
N VAL A 383 -5.58 -12.51 26.65
CA VAL A 383 -4.21 -12.07 26.86
C VAL A 383 -3.38 -13.30 27.22
N PRO A 384 -2.14 -13.45 26.73
CA PRO A 384 -1.32 -14.60 27.08
C PRO A 384 -1.07 -14.69 28.59
N ASP A 385 -0.88 -15.92 29.06
CA ASP A 385 -0.58 -16.18 30.46
C ASP A 385 0.60 -15.33 30.96
N ASN A 386 0.45 -14.76 32.15
CA ASN A 386 1.43 -13.90 32.81
C ASN A 386 1.76 -12.58 32.09
N GLN A 387 1.05 -12.24 31.01
CA GLN A 387 1.15 -10.93 30.37
C GLN A 387 0.05 -10.00 30.88
N LYS A 388 0.27 -8.69 30.71
CA LYS A 388 -0.64 -7.63 31.17
C LYS A 388 -0.90 -6.62 30.07
N ILE A 389 -2.07 -6.01 30.09
CA ILE A 389 -2.46 -4.91 29.23
C ILE A 389 -1.86 -3.61 29.78
N GLY A 390 -1.10 -2.91 28.94
CA GLY A 390 -0.68 -1.55 29.24
C GLY A 390 -1.81 -0.54 29.01
N LEU A 391 -1.72 0.63 29.64
CA LEU A 391 -2.66 1.72 29.43
C LEU A 391 -1.91 2.93 28.87
N ALA A 392 -2.32 3.38 27.69
CA ALA A 392 -1.83 4.63 27.13
C ALA A 392 -2.37 5.84 27.91
N THR A 393 -1.76 7.01 27.72
CA THR A 393 -2.15 8.24 28.41
C THR A 393 -3.58 8.69 28.07
N ASN A 394 -4.06 8.37 26.88
CA ASN A 394 -5.43 8.61 26.43
C ASN A 394 -6.44 7.53 26.87
N GLY A 395 -5.99 6.49 27.59
CA GLY A 395 -6.85 5.40 28.05
C GLY A 395 -6.92 4.19 27.13
N ASP A 396 -6.25 4.18 25.98
CA ASP A 396 -6.24 3.03 25.07
C ASP A 396 -5.52 1.83 25.69
N PHE A 397 -6.02 0.63 25.40
CA PHE A 397 -5.40 -0.61 25.86
C PHE A 397 -4.24 -1.00 24.95
N LEU A 398 -3.08 -1.22 25.55
CA LEU A 398 -1.85 -1.67 24.90
C LEU A 398 -1.68 -3.17 25.12
N PHE A 399 -2.22 -3.97 24.20
CA PHE A 399 -2.19 -5.43 24.31
C PHE A 399 -0.79 -6.01 24.09
N PRO A 400 -0.34 -7.01 24.85
CA PRO A 400 0.92 -7.71 24.57
C PRO A 400 0.82 -8.62 23.33
N VAL A 401 1.96 -8.96 22.74
CA VAL A 401 2.04 -9.99 21.67
C VAL A 401 1.46 -11.30 22.18
N GLY A 402 0.65 -11.96 21.36
CA GLY A 402 -0.12 -13.16 21.65
C GLY A 402 -1.58 -12.89 22.04
N SER A 403 -2.00 -11.62 22.19
CA SER A 403 -3.39 -11.28 22.51
C SER A 403 -4.32 -11.50 21.32
N VAL A 404 -5.58 -11.87 21.61
CA VAL A 404 -6.63 -12.07 20.59
C VAL A 404 -7.90 -11.34 21.01
N LEU A 405 -8.48 -10.59 20.07
CA LEU A 405 -9.79 -9.97 20.21
C LEU A 405 -10.78 -10.73 19.33
N MET A 406 -11.89 -11.18 19.89
CA MET A 406 -12.92 -11.92 19.17
C MET A 406 -14.24 -11.17 19.20
N LYS A 407 -14.91 -11.10 18.04
CA LYS A 407 -16.24 -10.52 17.90
C LYS A 407 -17.14 -11.45 17.12
N HIS A 408 -18.27 -11.85 17.68
CA HIS A 408 -19.38 -12.45 16.92
C HIS A 408 -20.31 -11.35 16.43
N PHE A 409 -20.75 -11.44 15.18
CA PHE A 409 -21.78 -10.60 14.59
C PHE A 409 -23.02 -11.44 14.34
N LYS A 410 -24.18 -10.93 14.75
CA LYS A 410 -25.47 -11.61 14.66
C LYS A 410 -26.52 -10.72 14.02
N LEU A 411 -27.36 -11.31 13.16
CA LEU A 411 -28.61 -10.70 12.71
C LEU A 411 -29.75 -11.50 13.33
N GLY A 412 -30.48 -10.88 14.27
CA GLY A 412 -31.35 -11.61 15.17
C GLY A 412 -30.58 -12.69 15.93
N ASP A 413 -31.07 -13.93 15.91
CA ASP A 413 -30.42 -15.06 16.58
C ASP A 413 -29.35 -15.77 15.74
N LYS A 414 -29.18 -15.38 14.46
CA LYS A 414 -28.26 -16.04 13.52
C LYS A 414 -26.87 -15.42 13.60
N PHE A 415 -25.86 -16.25 13.86
CA PHE A 415 -24.46 -15.86 13.73
C PHE A 415 -24.12 -15.77 12.24
N ILE A 416 -23.51 -14.65 11.83
CA ILE A 416 -23.18 -14.39 10.43
C ILE A 416 -21.66 -14.28 10.21
N GLU A 417 -20.95 -13.64 11.14
CA GLU A 417 -19.51 -13.49 11.09
C GLU A 417 -18.91 -13.71 12.49
N THR A 418 -17.75 -14.36 12.54
CA THR A 418 -16.84 -14.21 13.68
C THR A 418 -15.56 -13.55 13.19
N ARG A 419 -15.16 -12.44 13.81
CA ARG A 419 -13.89 -11.77 13.50
C ARG A 419 -12.90 -11.96 14.63
N LEU A 420 -11.72 -12.45 14.28
CA LEU A 420 -10.57 -12.50 15.17
C LEU A 420 -9.58 -11.40 14.75
N PHE A 421 -9.08 -10.66 15.73
CA PHE A 421 -8.01 -9.68 15.54
C PHE A 421 -6.90 -10.02 16.51
N ALA A 422 -5.82 -10.61 15.98
CA ALA A 422 -4.76 -11.22 16.77
C ALA A 422 -3.48 -10.39 16.68
N ARG A 423 -2.80 -10.19 17.81
CA ARG A 423 -1.49 -9.51 17.88
C ARG A 423 -0.38 -10.55 17.82
N GLY A 424 0.13 -10.85 16.63
CA GLY A 424 1.30 -11.72 16.45
C GLY A 424 2.63 -10.98 16.69
N VAL A 425 3.74 -11.72 16.60
CA VAL A 425 5.10 -11.14 16.67
C VAL A 425 5.39 -10.16 15.53
N LEU A 426 4.66 -10.28 14.41
CA LEU A 426 4.78 -9.42 13.24
C LEU A 426 3.78 -8.24 13.24
N GLY A 427 2.97 -8.10 14.30
CA GLY A 427 1.93 -7.07 14.38
C GLY A 427 0.52 -7.63 14.41
N TRP A 428 -0.46 -6.76 14.20
CA TRP A 428 -1.88 -7.12 14.24
C TRP A 428 -2.38 -7.69 12.92
N GLN A 429 -3.24 -8.71 13.00
CA GLN A 429 -3.84 -9.38 11.84
C GLN A 429 -5.33 -9.63 12.08
N GLY A 430 -6.14 -9.37 11.06
CA GLY A 430 -7.58 -9.63 11.06
C GLY A 430 -7.95 -10.90 10.29
N PHE A 431 -8.90 -11.66 10.84
CA PHE A 431 -9.40 -12.90 10.28
C PHE A 431 -10.93 -12.91 10.35
N SER A 432 -11.57 -13.00 9.19
CA SER A 432 -13.04 -13.03 9.07
C SER A 432 -13.49 -14.46 8.82
N TYR A 433 -14.38 -14.98 9.68
CA TYR A 433 -14.99 -16.29 9.54
C TYR A 433 -16.46 -16.13 9.16
N GLU A 434 -16.87 -16.77 8.06
CA GLU A 434 -18.26 -16.85 7.65
C GLU A 434 -18.93 -18.04 8.32
N TRP A 435 -20.02 -17.79 9.05
CA TRP A 435 -20.82 -18.86 9.64
C TRP A 435 -21.54 -19.68 8.57
N ARG A 436 -21.55 -21.00 8.76
CA ARG A 436 -22.32 -21.92 7.93
C ARG A 436 -23.81 -21.70 8.13
N ASP A 437 -24.59 -22.00 7.10
CA ASP A 437 -26.05 -21.83 7.15
C ASP A 437 -26.70 -22.75 8.20
N ASP A 438 -26.09 -23.90 8.50
CA ASP A 438 -26.52 -24.82 9.56
C ASP A 438 -26.12 -24.38 10.99
N GLN A 439 -25.36 -23.29 11.11
CA GLN A 439 -24.88 -22.71 12.37
C GLN A 439 -24.04 -23.68 13.22
N THR A 440 -23.39 -24.67 12.60
CA THR A 440 -22.55 -25.66 13.30
C THR A 440 -21.12 -25.17 13.52
N ASP A 441 -20.59 -24.35 12.60
CA ASP A 441 -19.24 -23.78 12.66
C ASP A 441 -19.12 -22.58 11.69
N ALA A 442 -17.96 -21.95 11.65
CA ALA A 442 -17.62 -20.88 10.72
C ALA A 442 -16.30 -21.17 9.98
N ASN A 443 -16.27 -20.84 8.69
CA ASN A 443 -15.11 -21.07 7.82
C ASN A 443 -14.31 -19.78 7.65
N LEU A 444 -12.99 -19.86 7.77
CA LEU A 444 -12.08 -18.74 7.51
C LEU A 444 -12.18 -18.31 6.04
N LEU A 445 -12.30 -17.01 5.80
CA LEU A 445 -12.24 -16.42 4.47
C LEU A 445 -10.79 -16.05 4.11
N ALA A 446 -10.38 -16.39 2.89
CA ALA A 446 -9.06 -16.05 2.37
C ALA A 446 -8.97 -14.58 1.91
N ASP A 447 -10.09 -13.97 1.54
CA ASP A 447 -10.20 -12.60 1.07
C ASP A 447 -11.56 -12.01 1.46
N SER A 448 -11.82 -10.75 1.09
CA SER A 448 -13.09 -10.09 1.26
C SER A 448 -14.21 -10.82 0.54
N LYS A 449 -15.43 -10.71 1.09
CA LYS A 449 -16.62 -11.32 0.53
C LYS A 449 -17.83 -10.42 0.78
N GLU A 450 -18.76 -10.40 -0.16
CA GLU A 450 -20.10 -9.88 0.08
C GLU A 450 -21.13 -11.01 0.05
N LYS A 451 -22.15 -10.90 0.91
CA LYS A 451 -23.28 -11.83 0.97
C LYS A 451 -24.53 -11.13 1.47
N THR A 452 -25.64 -11.30 0.78
CA THR A 452 -26.95 -10.90 1.32
C THR A 452 -27.42 -11.94 2.32
N ILE A 453 -27.74 -11.52 3.55
CA ILE A 453 -28.23 -12.37 4.64
C ILE A 453 -29.48 -11.74 5.21
N ASP A 454 -30.62 -12.43 5.10
CA ASP A 454 -31.92 -11.97 5.58
C ASP A 454 -32.29 -10.53 5.10
N GLY A 455 -31.91 -10.22 3.86
CA GLY A 455 -32.15 -8.91 3.23
C GLY A 455 -31.11 -7.83 3.52
N VAL A 456 -30.10 -8.11 4.35
CA VAL A 456 -28.98 -7.21 4.64
C VAL A 456 -27.78 -7.58 3.78
N GLN A 457 -27.22 -6.63 3.03
CA GLN A 457 -25.94 -6.82 2.33
C GLN A 457 -24.81 -6.78 3.36
N TRP A 458 -24.17 -7.93 3.62
CA TRP A 458 -23.07 -8.05 4.55
C TRP A 458 -21.72 -8.08 3.82
N GLN A 459 -20.77 -7.27 4.28
CA GLN A 459 -19.39 -7.29 3.80
C GLN A 459 -18.47 -7.88 4.86
N TYR A 460 -17.82 -9.00 4.50
CA TYR A 460 -16.71 -9.57 5.24
C TYR A 460 -15.41 -8.89 4.76
N PRO A 461 -14.66 -8.19 5.63
CA PRO A 461 -13.42 -7.56 5.22
C PRO A 461 -12.30 -8.60 5.03
N SER A 462 -11.42 -8.35 4.07
CA SER A 462 -10.15 -9.08 3.95
C SER A 462 -9.19 -8.74 5.12
N PRO A 463 -8.13 -9.53 5.34
CA PRO A 463 -7.09 -9.20 6.31
C PRO A 463 -6.50 -7.80 6.10
N GLY A 464 -6.28 -7.39 4.84
CA GLY A 464 -5.78 -6.06 4.48
C GLY A 464 -6.81 -4.96 4.73
N GLN A 465 -8.09 -5.20 4.41
CA GLN A 465 -9.16 -4.23 4.67
C GLN A 465 -9.38 -3.96 6.16
N CYS A 466 -9.11 -4.94 7.04
CA CYS A 466 -9.13 -4.71 8.48
C CYS A 466 -8.16 -3.58 8.89
N LEU A 467 -6.99 -3.51 8.26
CA LEU A 467 -5.95 -2.53 8.60
C LEU A 467 -6.23 -1.12 8.05
N ILE A 468 -7.30 -0.93 7.26
CA ILE A 468 -7.73 0.42 6.84
C ILE A 468 -8.15 1.27 8.05
N CYS A 469 -8.86 0.65 9.00
CA CYS A 469 -9.31 1.33 10.23
C CYS A 469 -8.43 1.01 11.43
N HIS A 470 -7.86 -0.20 11.47
CA HIS A 470 -7.01 -0.64 12.56
C HIS A 470 -5.55 -0.19 12.34
N THR A 471 -5.30 1.12 12.49
CA THR A 471 -3.99 1.75 12.24
C THR A 471 -3.17 1.90 13.53
N GLU A 472 -1.87 2.19 13.38
CA GLU A 472 -0.99 2.52 14.52
C GLU A 472 -1.48 3.76 15.28
N VAL A 473 -1.97 4.77 14.56
CA VAL A 473 -2.50 6.01 15.15
C VAL A 473 -3.73 5.75 16.01
N ALA A 474 -4.59 4.82 15.59
CA ALA A 474 -5.74 4.36 16.36
C ALA A 474 -5.40 3.24 17.36
N ASN A 475 -4.10 2.97 17.59
CA ASN A 475 -3.57 1.92 18.47
C ASN A 475 -4.14 0.51 18.19
N PHE A 476 -4.58 0.26 16.96
CA PHE A 476 -5.13 -0.98 16.43
C PHE A 476 -6.38 -1.56 17.11
N SER A 477 -6.56 -1.57 18.43
CA SER A 477 -7.59 -2.41 19.09
C SER A 477 -9.05 -1.91 18.92
N LEU A 478 -9.24 -0.64 18.55
CA LEU A 478 -10.51 0.07 18.32
C LEU A 478 -11.62 -0.25 19.34
N GLY A 479 -11.85 0.69 20.28
CA GLY A 479 -12.92 0.62 21.28
C GLY A 479 -12.58 -0.17 22.55
N LEU A 480 -11.36 -0.72 22.66
CA LEU A 480 -10.80 -1.22 23.91
C LEU A 480 -9.96 -0.11 24.56
N GLU A 481 -10.68 0.75 25.26
CA GLU A 481 -10.16 1.92 25.96
C GLU A 481 -10.94 2.11 27.26
N THR A 482 -10.37 2.85 28.21
CA THR A 482 -11.01 3.05 29.51
C THR A 482 -12.38 3.71 29.39
N THR A 483 -12.56 4.66 28.47
CA THR A 483 -13.83 5.41 28.33
C THR A 483 -14.98 4.52 27.80
N GLN A 484 -14.69 3.52 26.96
CA GLN A 484 -15.68 2.58 26.45
C GLN A 484 -16.08 1.51 27.46
N LEU A 485 -15.14 1.10 28.32
CA LEU A 485 -15.33 0.00 29.26
C LEU A 485 -15.69 0.49 30.67
N ASN A 486 -15.73 1.81 30.92
CA ASN A 486 -16.13 2.35 32.21
C ASN A 486 -17.65 2.29 32.43
N SER A 487 -18.16 1.07 32.50
CA SER A 487 -19.57 0.78 32.72
C SER A 487 -19.77 -0.54 33.43
N VAL A 488 -21.00 -0.75 33.92
CA VAL A 488 -21.39 -1.92 34.66
C VAL A 488 -21.99 -2.94 33.70
N MET A 489 -21.50 -4.18 33.73
CA MET A 489 -22.09 -5.29 32.99
C MET A 489 -22.36 -6.48 33.91
N ARG A 490 -23.28 -7.35 33.49
CA ARG A 490 -23.53 -8.63 34.13
C ARG A 490 -22.61 -9.69 33.52
N TYR A 491 -21.84 -10.38 34.35
CA TYR A 491 -20.99 -11.50 33.96
C TYR A 491 -21.82 -12.80 33.98
N PRO A 492 -22.11 -13.41 32.83
CA PRO A 492 -23.08 -14.51 32.76
C PRO A 492 -22.67 -15.75 33.57
N VAL A 493 -21.37 -16.05 33.62
CA VAL A 493 -20.83 -17.24 34.28
C VAL A 493 -20.92 -17.14 35.81
N SER A 494 -20.56 -15.99 36.38
CA SER A 494 -20.61 -15.77 37.84
C SER A 494 -21.96 -15.24 38.32
N GLY A 495 -22.78 -14.69 37.42
CA GLY A 495 -24.00 -13.97 37.75
C GLY A 495 -23.76 -12.59 38.38
N ALA A 496 -22.51 -12.19 38.60
CA ALA A 496 -22.15 -10.93 39.24
C ALA A 496 -22.37 -9.74 38.30
N THR A 497 -22.69 -8.59 38.89
CA THR A 497 -22.82 -7.31 38.18
C THR A 497 -21.78 -6.36 38.76
N ALA A 498 -20.84 -5.91 37.92
CA ALA A 498 -19.72 -5.07 38.37
C ALA A 498 -19.23 -4.17 37.23
N ASN A 499 -18.50 -3.11 37.59
CA ASN A 499 -17.81 -2.26 36.61
C ASN A 499 -16.72 -3.08 35.89
N GLN A 500 -16.63 -2.97 34.56
CA GLN A 500 -15.71 -3.77 33.78
C GLN A 500 -14.24 -3.45 34.10
N LEU A 501 -13.88 -2.17 34.19
CA LEU A 501 -12.52 -1.74 34.51
C LEU A 501 -12.08 -2.21 35.90
N ASP A 502 -12.96 -2.09 36.91
CA ASP A 502 -12.67 -2.60 38.25
C ASP A 502 -12.52 -4.12 38.25
N THR A 503 -13.31 -4.83 37.44
CA THR A 503 -13.21 -6.28 37.30
C THR A 503 -11.87 -6.68 36.66
N LEU A 504 -11.49 -6.05 35.55
CA LEU A 504 -10.21 -6.29 34.87
C LEU A 504 -9.01 -5.94 35.77
N ALA A 505 -9.11 -4.89 36.57
CA ALA A 505 -8.10 -4.53 37.56
C ALA A 505 -8.03 -5.56 38.71
N HIS A 506 -9.18 -6.06 39.19
CA HIS A 506 -9.26 -7.06 40.25
C HIS A 506 -8.59 -8.38 39.86
N ILE A 507 -8.76 -8.82 38.62
CA ILE A 507 -8.06 -10.00 38.07
C ILE A 507 -6.61 -9.70 37.62
N GLN A 508 -6.09 -8.51 37.95
CA GLN A 508 -4.71 -8.07 37.70
C GLN A 508 -4.31 -8.03 36.22
N LEU A 509 -5.27 -7.77 35.32
CA LEU A 509 -5.02 -7.75 33.88
C LEU A 509 -4.23 -6.52 33.41
N PHE A 510 -4.24 -5.42 34.17
CA PHE A 510 -3.50 -4.19 33.84
C PHE A 510 -2.08 -4.17 34.42
N SER A 511 -1.13 -3.64 33.64
CA SER A 511 0.27 -3.46 34.08
C SER A 511 0.44 -2.36 35.13
N SER A 512 -0.51 -1.43 35.21
CA SER A 512 -0.54 -0.34 36.18
C SER A 512 -1.96 -0.12 36.73
N PRO A 513 -2.11 0.43 37.95
CA PRO A 513 -3.42 0.80 38.47
C PRO A 513 -4.11 1.86 37.60
N LEU A 514 -5.44 1.81 37.54
CA LEU A 514 -6.26 2.84 36.89
C LEU A 514 -6.15 4.17 37.65
N THR A 515 -5.98 5.26 36.91
CA THR A 515 -5.98 6.62 37.48
C THR A 515 -7.38 7.06 37.88
N SER A 516 -7.49 8.09 38.72
CA SER A 516 -8.81 8.66 39.08
C SER A 516 -9.58 9.14 37.85
N GLN A 517 -8.89 9.72 36.86
CA GLN A 517 -9.49 10.17 35.60
C GLN A 517 -10.07 9.00 34.80
N GLN A 518 -9.29 7.93 34.62
CA GLN A 518 -9.72 6.72 33.89
C GLN A 518 -10.92 6.02 34.54
N LYS A 519 -11.09 6.18 35.87
CA LYS A 519 -12.25 5.66 36.61
C LYS A 519 -13.51 6.53 36.47
N THR A 520 -13.37 7.79 36.06
CA THR A 520 -14.51 8.73 35.98
C THR A 520 -14.98 8.99 34.56
N GLU A 521 -14.08 8.98 33.58
CA GLU A 521 -14.44 9.26 32.19
C GLU A 521 -15.14 8.07 31.55
N LYS A 522 -16.18 8.34 30.75
CA LYS A 522 -16.88 7.33 29.97
C LYS A 522 -17.44 7.91 28.67
N LEU A 523 -17.68 7.05 27.68
CA LEU A 523 -18.53 7.34 26.54
C LEU A 523 -20.00 7.09 26.89
N PHE A 524 -20.88 7.52 25.99
CA PHE A 524 -22.33 7.44 26.16
C PHE A 524 -22.98 6.76 24.96
N SER A 525 -23.87 5.80 25.24
CA SER A 525 -24.67 5.16 24.21
C SER A 525 -25.65 6.15 23.58
N LEU A 526 -26.09 5.89 22.34
CA LEU A 526 -27.12 6.71 21.66
C LEU A 526 -28.44 6.78 22.44
N THR A 527 -28.72 5.79 23.28
CA THR A 527 -29.95 5.65 24.06
C THR A 527 -29.81 6.12 25.52
N ASP A 528 -28.65 6.61 25.96
CA ASP A 528 -28.46 7.10 27.34
C ASP A 528 -29.22 8.42 27.54
N THR A 529 -30.42 8.36 28.12
CA THR A 529 -31.27 9.53 28.38
C THR A 529 -30.72 10.44 29.48
N ASN A 530 -29.75 9.99 30.26
CA ASN A 530 -29.09 10.83 31.27
C ASN A 530 -27.93 11.63 30.67
N ALA A 531 -27.50 11.31 29.44
CA ALA A 531 -26.45 12.02 28.73
C ALA A 531 -27.04 13.14 27.85
N SER A 532 -26.32 14.26 27.76
CA SER A 532 -26.69 15.32 26.83
C SER A 532 -26.64 14.82 25.38
N VAL A 533 -27.41 15.45 24.49
CA VAL A 533 -27.39 15.11 23.05
C VAL A 533 -25.98 15.23 22.49
N GLY A 534 -25.21 16.24 22.91
CA GLY A 534 -23.82 16.41 22.49
C GLY A 534 -22.88 15.32 23.02
N GLN A 535 -23.08 14.83 24.25
CA GLN A 535 -22.31 13.69 24.76
C GLN A 535 -22.55 12.42 23.94
N ARG A 536 -23.81 12.13 23.60
CA ARG A 536 -24.17 10.97 22.77
C ARG A 536 -23.65 11.09 21.34
N ALA A 537 -23.83 12.26 20.71
CA ALA A 537 -23.35 12.52 19.35
C ALA A 537 -21.82 12.40 19.25
N ARG A 538 -21.08 13.02 20.17
CA ARG A 538 -19.60 12.97 20.18
C ARG A 538 -19.07 11.58 20.54
N SER A 539 -19.77 10.81 21.37
CA SER A 539 -19.42 9.41 21.64
C SER A 539 -19.57 8.53 20.40
N TYR A 540 -20.61 8.78 19.58
CA TYR A 540 -20.80 8.10 18.32
C TYR A 540 -19.69 8.44 17.32
N LEU A 541 -19.40 9.73 17.13
CA LEU A 541 -18.33 10.18 16.22
C LEU A 541 -16.96 9.66 16.66
N HIS A 542 -16.70 9.58 17.97
CA HIS A 542 -15.49 8.95 18.48
C HIS A 542 -15.41 7.48 18.06
N SER A 543 -16.45 6.70 18.35
CA SER A 543 -16.44 5.25 18.13
C SER A 543 -16.46 4.83 16.66
N ASN A 544 -17.03 5.67 15.78
CA ASN A 544 -17.26 5.33 14.37
C ASN A 544 -16.34 6.09 13.41
N CYS A 545 -15.77 7.23 13.82
CA CYS A 545 -15.07 8.13 12.90
C CYS A 545 -13.66 8.52 13.40
N ALA A 546 -13.38 8.54 14.70
CA ALA A 546 -12.09 9.05 15.21
C ALA A 546 -10.88 8.17 14.88
N GLY A 547 -11.10 6.87 14.60
CA GLY A 547 -10.02 5.99 14.10
C GLY A 547 -9.43 6.47 12.77
N CYS A 548 -10.22 7.17 11.95
CA CYS A 548 -9.78 7.84 10.73
C CYS A 548 -9.48 9.33 10.97
N HIS A 549 -10.26 9.98 11.83
CA HIS A 549 -10.21 11.41 12.13
C HIS A 549 -9.66 11.68 13.52
N SER A 550 -8.34 11.55 13.63
CA SER A 550 -7.53 11.91 14.78
C SER A 550 -6.20 12.50 14.28
N PRO A 551 -5.40 13.17 15.13
CA PRO A 551 -4.11 13.70 14.71
C PRO A 551 -3.22 12.61 14.12
N ASN A 552 -2.69 12.88 12.92
CA ASN A 552 -1.91 11.93 12.09
C ASN A 552 -2.71 10.74 11.53
N GLY A 553 -4.04 10.76 11.61
CA GLY A 553 -4.90 9.72 11.04
C GLY A 553 -4.77 9.61 9.51
N PRO A 554 -5.29 8.52 8.91
CA PRO A 554 -5.10 8.20 7.49
C PRO A 554 -5.83 9.15 6.52
N THR A 555 -6.61 10.10 7.00
CA THR A 555 -7.38 11.03 6.16
C THR A 555 -6.60 12.31 5.88
N PRO A 556 -6.77 12.96 4.71
CA PRO A 556 -6.07 14.20 4.37
C PRO A 556 -6.60 15.43 5.13
N THR A 557 -7.42 15.25 6.18
CA THR A 557 -8.01 16.31 6.98
C THR A 557 -7.43 16.32 8.40
N ASN A 558 -7.25 17.50 8.98
CA ASN A 558 -6.82 17.65 10.38
C ASN A 558 -7.99 17.55 11.38
N LEU A 559 -9.06 16.84 11.00
CA LEU A 559 -10.25 16.66 11.81
C LEU A 559 -9.94 15.73 12.97
N ASP A 560 -10.26 16.15 14.20
CA ASP A 560 -10.10 15.34 15.41
C ASP A 560 -11.47 15.10 16.06
N LEU A 561 -12.03 13.91 15.84
CA LEU A 561 -13.35 13.51 16.35
C LEU A 561 -13.27 12.76 17.69
N ARG A 562 -12.12 12.78 18.37
CA ARG A 562 -12.00 12.09 19.66
C ARG A 562 -12.92 12.74 20.70
N PHE A 563 -13.56 11.92 21.55
CA PHE A 563 -14.53 12.39 22.54
C PHE A 563 -13.92 13.37 23.56
N VAL A 564 -12.63 13.27 23.86
CA VAL A 564 -11.94 14.18 24.78
C VAL A 564 -11.58 15.53 24.14
N THR A 565 -11.59 15.65 22.81
CA THR A 565 -11.20 16.87 22.10
C THR A 565 -12.35 17.88 22.07
N ALA A 566 -12.24 18.97 22.83
CA ALA A 566 -13.24 20.04 22.87
C ALA A 566 -13.60 20.53 21.46
N LEU A 567 -14.87 20.90 21.21
CA LEU A 567 -15.38 21.25 19.88
C LEU A 567 -14.51 22.28 19.13
N PRO A 568 -14.02 23.39 19.75
CA PRO A 568 -13.11 24.32 19.08
C PRO A 568 -11.80 23.69 18.58
N ALA A 569 -11.30 22.67 19.28
CA ALA A 569 -10.03 22.01 18.99
C ALA A 569 -10.16 20.85 17.99
N THR A 570 -11.39 20.49 17.59
CA THR A 570 -11.63 19.40 16.63
C THR A 570 -11.26 19.74 15.19
N ASN A 571 -11.08 21.03 14.87
CA ASN A 571 -11.04 21.54 13.49
C ASN A 571 -12.29 21.15 12.66
N ALA A 572 -13.41 20.83 13.30
CA ALA A 572 -14.67 20.52 12.65
C ALA A 572 -15.56 21.77 12.50
N CYS A 573 -15.66 22.56 13.56
CA CYS A 573 -16.63 23.66 13.60
C CYS A 573 -16.25 24.78 12.63
N ASN A 574 -17.21 25.19 11.80
CA ASN A 574 -17.09 26.21 10.76
C ASN A 574 -15.87 26.07 9.81
N SER A 575 -15.28 24.87 9.76
CA SER A 575 -14.11 24.57 8.94
C SER A 575 -14.50 24.15 7.53
N GLN A 576 -13.74 24.57 6.52
CA GLN A 576 -14.02 24.22 5.14
C GLN A 576 -13.68 22.75 4.86
N PRO A 577 -14.52 22.01 4.11
CA PRO A 577 -14.18 20.67 3.68
C PRO A 577 -13.05 20.71 2.64
N LEU A 578 -12.05 19.85 2.82
CA LEU A 578 -10.94 19.71 1.85
C LEU A 578 -11.26 18.75 0.70
N VAL A 579 -12.20 17.83 0.92
CA VAL A 579 -12.57 16.78 -0.05
C VAL A 579 -14.06 16.91 -0.35
N GLY A 580 -14.40 17.69 -1.37
CA GLY A 580 -15.77 17.90 -1.88
C GLY A 580 -16.73 18.59 -0.88
N ASP A 581 -17.66 19.37 -1.41
CA ASP A 581 -18.75 20.01 -0.63
C ASP A 581 -20.11 19.32 -0.83
N LEU A 582 -20.13 18.16 -1.52
CA LEU A 582 -21.34 17.41 -1.90
C LEU A 582 -22.34 18.24 -2.72
N GLY A 583 -21.91 19.34 -3.34
CA GLY A 583 -22.78 20.30 -4.03
C GLY A 583 -23.59 21.20 -3.08
N ILE A 584 -23.25 21.24 -1.79
CA ILE A 584 -23.98 22.01 -0.78
C ILE A 584 -23.39 23.43 -0.68
N ALA A 585 -24.23 24.43 -0.96
CA ALA A 585 -23.82 25.83 -0.91
C ALA A 585 -23.33 26.24 0.49
N ASN A 586 -22.15 26.85 0.56
CA ASN A 586 -21.52 27.32 1.80
C ASN A 586 -21.37 26.23 2.88
N ALA A 587 -21.14 24.98 2.47
CA ALA A 587 -20.95 23.88 3.39
C ALA A 587 -19.72 24.08 4.30
N ARG A 588 -19.79 23.54 5.51
CA ARG A 588 -18.66 23.37 6.44
C ARG A 588 -18.69 21.96 7.00
N LEU A 589 -17.60 21.53 7.63
CA LEU A 589 -17.57 20.21 8.28
C LEU A 589 -18.68 20.08 9.34
N ILE A 590 -18.81 21.09 10.22
CA ILE A 590 -19.98 21.31 11.09
C ILE A 590 -20.34 22.80 11.08
N VAL A 591 -21.62 23.14 10.90
CA VAL A 591 -22.16 24.50 11.04
C VAL A 591 -23.12 24.53 12.25
N PRO A 592 -22.81 25.29 13.32
CA PRO A 592 -23.71 25.44 14.45
C PRO A 592 -25.12 25.87 14.02
N GLY A 593 -26.14 25.13 14.47
CA GLY A 593 -27.56 25.42 14.16
C GLY A 593 -28.01 24.99 12.76
N GLU A 594 -27.11 24.54 11.88
CA GLU A 594 -27.43 24.23 10.48
C GLU A 594 -27.01 22.80 10.07
N PRO A 595 -27.76 21.76 10.46
CA PRO A 595 -27.47 20.37 10.09
C PRO A 595 -27.34 20.15 8.59
N ALA A 596 -28.21 20.77 7.78
CA ALA A 596 -28.22 20.60 6.33
C ALA A 596 -26.99 21.17 5.61
N ARG A 597 -26.18 22.00 6.28
CA ARG A 597 -24.91 22.54 5.75
C ARG A 597 -23.67 21.87 6.34
N SER A 598 -23.85 20.83 7.16
CA SER A 598 -22.79 20.16 7.90
C SER A 598 -22.37 18.86 7.22
N ILE A 599 -21.21 18.87 6.55
CA ILE A 599 -20.70 17.76 5.72
C ILE A 599 -20.53 16.46 6.51
N VAL A 600 -20.10 16.51 7.78
CA VAL A 600 -19.95 15.29 8.59
C VAL A 600 -21.28 14.54 8.69
N LEU A 601 -22.37 15.26 8.94
CA LEU A 601 -23.71 14.68 9.01
C LEU A 601 -24.20 14.19 7.64
N GLU A 602 -23.96 14.96 6.58
CA GLU A 602 -24.39 14.59 5.23
C GLU A 602 -23.67 13.34 4.72
N ARG A 603 -22.37 13.17 5.00
CA ARG A 603 -21.64 11.94 4.67
C ARG A 603 -22.14 10.72 5.44
N MET A 604 -22.60 10.88 6.69
CA MET A 604 -23.22 9.79 7.46
C MET A 604 -24.51 9.25 6.82
N LYS A 605 -25.24 10.10 6.08
CA LYS A 605 -26.52 9.76 5.43
C LYS A 605 -26.37 9.01 4.10
N ARG A 606 -25.15 8.89 3.57
CA ARG A 606 -24.89 8.36 2.22
C ARG A 606 -24.38 6.93 2.25
N ARG A 607 -24.60 6.19 1.17
CA ARG A 607 -24.04 4.85 0.94
C ARG A 607 -23.45 4.74 -0.48
N ASP A 608 -22.80 5.82 -0.90
CA ASP A 608 -22.10 5.96 -2.18
C ASP A 608 -20.60 6.24 -1.94
N SER A 609 -19.86 6.66 -2.97
CA SER A 609 -18.42 6.96 -2.86
C SER A 609 -18.07 8.05 -1.84
N ASP A 610 -19.05 8.84 -1.38
CA ASP A 610 -18.87 9.90 -0.39
C ASP A 610 -19.29 9.50 1.04
N GLN A 611 -19.69 8.24 1.26
CA GLN A 611 -20.16 7.77 2.55
C GLN A 611 -19.12 7.86 3.67
N MET A 612 -19.60 8.06 4.90
CA MET A 612 -18.82 7.87 6.12
C MET A 612 -19.57 6.97 7.11
N PRO A 613 -18.97 5.85 7.57
CA PRO A 613 -17.63 5.33 7.23
C PRO A 613 -17.54 4.76 5.79
N PRO A 614 -16.33 4.70 5.18
CA PRO A 614 -16.16 4.35 3.76
C PRO A 614 -16.31 2.85 3.42
N LEU A 615 -16.34 1.97 4.43
CA LEU A 615 -16.35 0.52 4.25
C LEU A 615 -17.23 -0.18 5.30
N ALA A 616 -17.66 -1.41 4.99
CA ALA A 616 -18.39 -2.33 5.85
C ALA A 616 -19.78 -1.87 6.34
N THR A 617 -20.39 -0.88 5.68
CA THR A 617 -21.78 -0.48 5.95
C THR A 617 -22.54 -0.18 4.68
N HIS A 618 -23.77 -0.70 4.58
CA HIS A 618 -24.71 -0.50 3.48
C HIS A 618 -26.03 0.13 3.95
N ILE A 619 -26.26 0.19 5.26
CA ILE A 619 -27.49 0.74 5.85
C ILE A 619 -27.14 1.97 6.67
N VAL A 620 -27.89 3.07 6.48
CA VAL A 620 -27.77 4.29 7.27
C VAL A 620 -28.17 4.04 8.72
N ASP A 621 -27.29 4.39 9.67
CA ASP A 621 -27.65 4.44 11.09
C ASP A 621 -28.55 5.67 11.33
N ALA A 622 -29.85 5.50 11.12
CA ALA A 622 -30.82 6.57 11.24
C ALA A 622 -30.87 7.17 12.66
N ALA A 623 -30.66 6.35 13.69
CA ALA A 623 -30.66 6.81 15.07
C ALA A 623 -29.44 7.70 15.35
N ALA A 624 -28.24 7.31 14.89
CA ALA A 624 -27.05 8.13 15.01
C ALA A 624 -27.14 9.42 14.19
N VAL A 625 -27.64 9.35 12.95
CA VAL A 625 -27.90 10.53 12.12
C VAL A 625 -28.82 11.50 12.83
N GLN A 626 -29.90 11.02 13.46
CA GLN A 626 -30.81 11.89 14.20
C GLN A 626 -30.12 12.55 15.40
N VAL A 627 -29.39 11.77 16.22
CA VAL A 627 -28.69 12.31 17.41
C VAL A 627 -27.63 13.34 17.03
N VAL A 628 -26.85 13.09 15.97
CA VAL A 628 -25.84 14.05 15.48
C VAL A 628 -26.52 15.28 14.86
N SER A 629 -27.64 15.10 14.15
CA SER A 629 -28.45 16.22 13.62
C SER A 629 -29.00 17.10 14.75
N ASP A 630 -29.57 16.51 15.79
CA ASP A 630 -30.12 17.23 16.95
C ASP A 630 -29.03 17.96 17.72
N TRP A 631 -27.85 17.34 17.85
CA TRP A 631 -26.68 18.00 18.44
C TRP A 631 -26.28 19.24 17.65
N ILE A 632 -26.12 19.12 16.32
CA ILE A 632 -25.72 20.25 15.47
C ILE A 632 -26.78 21.35 15.49
N ALA A 633 -28.06 21.00 15.42
CA ALA A 633 -29.17 21.95 15.49
C ALA A 633 -29.19 22.73 16.84
N GLY A 634 -28.77 22.08 17.92
CA GLY A 634 -28.68 22.69 19.25
C GLY A 634 -27.42 23.54 19.49
N LEU A 635 -26.43 23.53 18.58
CA LEU A 635 -25.22 24.36 18.72
C LEU A 635 -25.52 25.81 18.37
N THR A 636 -25.18 26.74 19.26
CA THR A 636 -25.29 28.19 19.02
C THR A 636 -23.97 28.82 18.57
N SER A 637 -22.84 28.18 18.90
CA SER A 637 -21.48 28.64 18.62
C SER A 637 -20.53 27.45 18.54
N CYS A 638 -19.27 27.71 18.18
CA CYS A 638 -18.22 26.70 18.20
C CYS A 638 -17.58 26.47 19.58
N ASP A 639 -17.85 27.38 20.53
CA ASP A 639 -17.28 27.42 21.89
C ASP A 639 -18.07 26.56 22.89
#